data_AF-A0A4Q1JJE1-F1
#
_entry.id   AF-A0A4Q1JJE1-F1
#
_cell.length_a   1.000
_cell.length_b   1.000
_cell.length_c   1.000
_cell.angle_alpha   90.00
_cell.angle_beta   90.00
_cell.angle_gamma   90.00
#
_symmetry.space_group_name_H-M   'P 1'
#
loop_
_entity.id
_entity.type
_entity.pdbx_description
1 polymer ?
#
loop_
_entity_poly.entity_id
_entity_poly.type
_entity_poly.pdbx_seq_one_letter_code
_entity_poly.pdbx_strand_id
1 'polypeptide(L)'
;MNKFYYISLIVCLCFVPYSVKSQKINWLYHGLSTSSDADNVNSSSIDNRGNVYYLFKGGNVKINNRNTGYEKRVVKIDKNGNVNKIQPIISDKNHQKINDFTVDSDANIYMWGSFYEQYHTDYHRIGVNFKSLFIKYKDINEIDWIKSSGLEILELEFVNNKIFSLCRTSTDVVVQGKKIISGTSIVEFSILGDITSVVHMSTPDKEKFISLKIDKNGNIYLIGKFINSQLEFNGYTIENSTKENFTVVKFDQNYNVLWQKPINVSNRKFIYDNITVSPSGVVYVCGKFKGNIKVSGKVYYSKLYSNVLIQLNSSGKIENSTVFKIDDNNNYKSILKCDNYGNLYFSNGSVIASVNSKLKSLFKYDNIKNVTTLEVVDTKLYFTINFRDSIKIGDYEFSTIAEYDYSDIAVGQIELSYDYSKPEIVATSKAICGTKGVTLSLQNNNVQNCNWYYNNNIVGSESELLASKEGEYIVFVNTDNSNLSDTISLSKHDGISVSIINKEDNILCENETLILNTNRDNKYSYKWYRGSDALKENVDSIEISNQGIYYLEVSSDNCVNTDSIYISKINKPAEIIYKNEMTEANFNVSYFNQIDTISDIKWFYENETTPFSNDYNNYLRLDGKYRIVKSNICGTTTDSLKYKNENYYSNRVKIFPTICNQNVCIYNNENEHVKVKIYDLDKEYIYMEYEGYVTFNNGLYKLDINELQEGKYIVEVEIDNIIHSKKIIKHI
;
A
#
# COMPACT_ATOMS: atom_id res chain seq x y z
N MET A 1 -69.37 -25.09 -16.12
CA MET A 1 -69.29 -23.61 -15.96
C MET A 1 -68.05 -23.33 -15.11
N ASN A 2 -66.92 -23.00 -15.74
CA ASN A 2 -66.30 -21.65 -15.81
C ASN A 2 -65.73 -21.20 -14.45
N LYS A 3 -64.46 -20.79 -14.28
CA LYS A 3 -63.33 -20.44 -15.16
C LYS A 3 -62.04 -20.42 -14.30
N PHE A 4 -60.90 -20.75 -14.92
CA PHE A 4 -59.54 -20.48 -14.43
C PHE A 4 -59.28 -18.98 -14.24
N TYR A 5 -58.42 -18.59 -13.28
CA TYR A 5 -57.40 -17.56 -13.47
C TYR A 5 -56.14 -17.84 -12.61
N TYR A 6 -55.00 -17.84 -13.30
CA TYR A 6 -53.65 -17.75 -12.77
C TYR A 6 -53.46 -16.44 -11.99
N ILE A 7 -52.74 -16.48 -10.86
CA ILE A 7 -52.02 -15.30 -10.36
C ILE A 7 -50.53 -15.62 -10.43
N SER A 8 -49.94 -15.15 -11.52
CA SER A 8 -48.51 -14.92 -11.64
C SER A 8 -48.12 -13.80 -10.68
N LEU A 9 -47.27 -14.07 -9.69
CA LEU A 9 -46.41 -13.02 -9.16
C LEU A 9 -45.02 -13.21 -9.76
N ILE A 10 -44.82 -12.47 -10.85
CA ILE A 10 -43.55 -12.29 -11.52
C ILE A 10 -42.57 -11.73 -10.47
N VAL A 11 -41.61 -12.53 -10.03
CA VAL A 11 -40.37 -12.01 -9.42
C VAL A 11 -39.57 -11.39 -10.56
N CYS A 12 -39.97 -10.19 -10.96
CA CYS A 12 -39.08 -9.28 -11.66
C CYS A 12 -38.16 -8.68 -10.59
N LEU A 13 -37.14 -9.43 -10.19
CA LEU A 13 -35.91 -8.81 -9.70
C LEU A 13 -35.27 -8.09 -10.90
N CYS A 14 -35.86 -6.95 -11.26
CA CYS A 14 -35.22 -5.98 -12.11
C CYS A 14 -34.03 -5.46 -11.30
N PHE A 15 -32.85 -6.03 -11.57
CA PHE A 15 -31.60 -5.34 -11.34
C PHE A 15 -31.66 -4.03 -12.12
N VAL A 16 -31.97 -2.92 -11.46
CA VAL A 16 -31.94 -1.62 -12.12
C VAL A 16 -30.53 -1.06 -11.95
N PRO A 17 -29.77 -0.93 -13.04
CA PRO A 17 -28.54 -0.16 -13.02
C PRO A 17 -28.85 1.33 -12.84
N TYR A 18 -27.93 2.10 -12.24
CA TYR A 18 -27.88 3.54 -12.45
C TYR A 18 -27.99 3.83 -13.95
N SER A 19 -29.09 4.40 -14.42
CA SER A 19 -29.17 4.85 -15.80
C SER A 19 -28.52 6.22 -15.86
N VAL A 20 -27.32 6.27 -16.45
CA VAL A 20 -26.68 7.54 -16.77
C VAL A 20 -27.34 8.07 -18.03
N LYS A 21 -28.01 9.23 -17.95
CA LYS A 21 -28.47 9.91 -19.16
C LYS A 21 -27.30 10.66 -19.79
N SER A 22 -27.15 10.51 -21.11
CA SER A 22 -26.16 11.24 -21.88
C SER A 22 -26.49 12.74 -21.88
N GLN A 23 -25.57 13.56 -21.39
CA GLN A 23 -25.66 15.01 -21.54
C GLN A 23 -24.82 15.49 -22.73
N LYS A 24 -25.06 16.74 -23.16
CA LYS A 24 -24.27 17.37 -24.23
C LYS A 24 -22.79 17.41 -23.85
N ILE A 25 -21.92 17.26 -24.83
CA ILE A 25 -20.48 17.44 -24.62
C ILE A 25 -20.23 18.95 -24.51
N ASN A 26 -19.63 19.37 -23.40
CA ASN A 26 -19.13 20.72 -23.22
C ASN A 26 -17.67 20.75 -23.69
N TRP A 27 -17.41 21.50 -24.76
CA TRP A 27 -16.05 21.67 -25.29
C TRP A 27 -15.36 22.80 -24.53
N LEU A 28 -14.35 22.42 -23.74
CA LEU A 28 -13.69 23.33 -22.79
C LEU A 28 -12.48 24.01 -23.43
N TYR A 29 -11.75 23.28 -24.27
CA TYR A 29 -10.58 23.76 -24.96
C TYR A 29 -10.56 23.27 -26.40
N HIS A 30 -10.23 24.17 -27.32
CA HIS A 30 -9.99 23.85 -28.71
C HIS A 30 -8.76 24.61 -29.19
N GLY A 31 -7.87 23.89 -29.86
CA GLY A 31 -6.78 24.50 -30.59
C GLY A 31 -5.55 23.63 -30.50
N LEU A 32 -5.03 23.24 -31.67
CA LEU A 32 -3.62 23.04 -31.98
C LEU A 32 -3.51 22.38 -33.36
N SER A 33 -3.16 23.15 -34.39
CA SER A 33 -2.80 22.59 -35.69
C SER A 33 -1.41 21.96 -35.59
N THR A 34 -1.35 20.62 -35.57
CA THR A 34 -0.09 19.86 -35.45
C THR A 34 0.35 19.30 -36.80
N SER A 35 1.60 19.53 -37.21
CA SER A 35 2.09 19.13 -38.54
C SER A 35 2.21 17.61 -38.67
N SER A 36 1.44 17.04 -39.62
CA SER A 36 1.53 15.75 -40.33
C SER A 36 2.04 14.44 -39.68
N ASP A 37 2.73 14.42 -38.55
CA ASP A 37 3.21 13.20 -37.87
C ASP A 37 2.41 12.91 -36.59
N ALA A 38 1.11 12.66 -36.74
CA ALA A 38 0.24 12.03 -35.74
C ALA A 38 0.54 12.43 -34.27
N ASP A 39 0.50 13.73 -33.98
CA ASP A 39 0.74 14.25 -32.63
C ASP A 39 -0.45 13.92 -31.73
N ASN A 40 -0.22 13.05 -30.74
CA ASN A 40 -1.22 12.60 -29.78
C ASN A 40 -1.05 13.35 -28.44
N VAL A 41 -2.16 13.55 -27.71
CA VAL A 41 -2.07 13.80 -26.26
C VAL A 41 -1.41 12.57 -25.64
N ASN A 42 -0.29 12.79 -24.95
CA ASN A 42 0.57 11.69 -24.49
C ASN A 42 0.05 11.07 -23.19
N SER A 43 -0.41 11.90 -22.26
CA SER A 43 -0.96 11.47 -20.98
C SER A 43 -1.78 12.58 -20.33
N SER A 44 -2.47 12.20 -19.27
CA SER A 44 -3.28 13.06 -18.41
C SER A 44 -3.08 12.68 -16.96
N SER A 45 -3.29 13.63 -16.05
CA SER A 45 -3.17 13.41 -14.61
C SER A 45 -4.12 14.34 -13.86
N ILE A 46 -4.48 13.97 -12.63
CA ILE A 46 -5.45 14.68 -11.80
C ILE A 46 -4.79 15.03 -10.46
N ASP A 47 -4.99 16.25 -9.96
CA ASP A 47 -4.60 16.62 -8.59
C ASP A 47 -5.70 16.30 -7.56
N ASN A 48 -5.37 16.32 -6.27
CA ASN A 48 -6.33 16.06 -5.18
C ASN A 48 -7.49 17.09 -5.09
N ARG A 49 -7.42 18.21 -5.81
CA ARG A 49 -8.48 19.22 -5.89
C ARG A 49 -9.42 18.99 -7.07
N GLY A 50 -9.20 17.95 -7.86
CA GLY A 50 -9.98 17.62 -9.04
C GLY A 50 -9.62 18.45 -10.27
N ASN A 51 -8.44 19.08 -10.30
CA ASN A 51 -7.96 19.73 -11.51
C ASN A 51 -7.34 18.66 -12.43
N VAL A 52 -7.66 18.74 -13.72
CA VAL A 52 -7.18 17.83 -14.74
C VAL A 52 -6.09 18.50 -15.56
N TYR A 53 -4.99 17.78 -15.76
CA TYR A 53 -3.82 18.22 -16.50
C TYR A 53 -3.66 17.36 -17.75
N TYR A 54 -3.32 18.02 -18.86
CA TYR A 54 -3.12 17.38 -20.15
C TYR A 54 -1.78 17.77 -20.75
N LEU A 55 -0.98 16.80 -21.17
CA LEU A 55 0.27 17.03 -21.88
C LEU A 55 0.09 16.84 -23.39
N PHE A 56 0.23 17.94 -24.13
CA PHE A 56 0.13 17.98 -25.58
C PHE A 56 1.52 17.86 -26.23
N LYS A 57 1.66 16.98 -27.23
CA LYS A 57 2.77 17.01 -28.18
C LYS A 57 2.60 18.21 -29.12
N GLY A 58 3.69 18.94 -29.36
CA GLY A 58 3.67 20.26 -29.97
C GLY A 58 3.49 20.29 -31.49
N GLY A 59 2.81 21.33 -31.97
CA GLY A 59 2.74 21.77 -33.37
C GLY A 59 3.10 23.26 -33.50
N ASN A 60 3.14 23.80 -34.72
CA ASN A 60 3.41 25.23 -34.94
C ASN A 60 2.26 26.07 -34.40
N VAL A 61 2.55 27.04 -33.53
CA VAL A 61 1.52 27.97 -33.04
C VAL A 61 1.70 29.33 -33.68
N LYS A 62 0.58 29.87 -34.20
CA LYS A 62 0.45 31.27 -34.60
C LYS A 62 -0.15 32.05 -33.45
N ILE A 63 0.64 32.91 -32.82
CA ILE A 63 0.14 33.97 -31.94
C ILE A 63 0.40 35.29 -32.68
N ASN A 64 -0.63 36.09 -32.92
CA ASN A 64 -0.54 37.38 -33.63
C ASN A 64 0.20 37.30 -34.99
N ASN A 65 -0.11 36.30 -35.81
CA ASN A 65 0.51 36.06 -37.13
C ASN A 65 2.03 35.80 -37.11
N ARG A 66 2.64 35.49 -35.96
CA ARG A 66 4.03 35.01 -35.89
C ARG A 66 4.07 33.52 -35.56
N ASN A 67 4.82 32.75 -36.36
CA ASN A 67 5.12 31.34 -36.08
C ASN A 67 6.15 31.26 -34.93
N THR A 68 5.81 30.63 -33.80
CA THR A 68 6.71 30.52 -32.64
C THR A 68 7.50 29.21 -32.55
N GLY A 69 7.28 28.25 -33.47
CA GLY A 69 7.97 26.96 -33.49
C GLY A 69 7.18 25.83 -32.81
N TYR A 70 7.78 24.64 -32.69
CA TYR A 70 7.14 23.45 -32.09
C TYR A 70 7.24 23.53 -30.58
N GLU A 71 6.12 23.69 -29.88
CA GLU A 71 6.08 23.81 -28.42
C GLU A 71 5.20 22.69 -27.82
N LYS A 72 5.77 21.86 -26.94
CA LYS A 72 4.94 21.00 -26.08
C LYS A 72 4.26 21.84 -25.01
N ARG A 73 3.06 21.46 -24.56
CA ARG A 73 2.28 22.27 -23.60
C ARG A 73 1.61 21.42 -22.56
N VAL A 74 1.44 21.99 -21.36
CA VAL A 74 0.47 21.48 -20.39
C VAL A 74 -0.71 22.44 -20.32
N VAL A 75 -1.92 21.86 -20.43
CA VAL A 75 -3.17 22.57 -20.17
C VAL A 75 -3.72 22.09 -18.84
N LYS A 76 -4.07 23.03 -17.98
CA LYS A 76 -4.76 22.79 -16.71
C LYS A 76 -6.22 23.20 -16.84
N ILE A 77 -7.12 22.27 -16.55
CA ILE A 77 -8.56 22.49 -16.44
C ILE A 77 -8.96 22.27 -14.98
N ASP A 78 -9.67 23.21 -14.37
CA ASP A 78 -10.15 23.00 -13.01
C ASP A 78 -11.35 22.03 -12.91
N LYS A 79 -11.69 21.65 -11.69
CA LYS A 79 -12.85 20.81 -11.38
C LYS A 79 -14.20 21.37 -11.89
N ASN A 80 -14.26 22.68 -12.14
CA ASN A 80 -15.45 23.32 -12.67
C ASN A 80 -15.51 23.24 -14.20
N GLY A 81 -14.39 22.92 -14.86
CA GLY A 81 -14.27 22.86 -16.31
C GLY A 81 -13.61 24.09 -16.93
N ASN A 82 -13.11 25.04 -16.14
CA ASN A 82 -12.47 26.23 -16.68
C ASN A 82 -11.03 25.91 -17.08
N VAL A 83 -10.65 26.32 -18.29
CA VAL A 83 -9.26 26.28 -18.75
C VAL A 83 -8.52 27.44 -18.08
N ASN A 84 -7.74 27.13 -17.06
CA ASN A 84 -7.08 28.16 -16.25
C ASN A 84 -5.72 28.56 -16.81
N LYS A 85 -5.02 27.65 -17.52
CA LYS A 85 -3.62 27.91 -17.86
C LYS A 85 -3.07 26.97 -18.94
N ILE A 86 -2.31 27.55 -19.86
CA ILE A 86 -1.63 26.88 -20.96
C ILE A 86 -0.19 27.39 -20.94
N GLN A 87 0.78 26.53 -20.63
CA GLN A 87 2.19 26.92 -20.63
C GLN A 87 2.98 26.06 -21.62
N PRO A 88 3.83 26.67 -22.48
CA PRO A 88 4.82 25.94 -23.26
C PRO A 88 5.91 25.33 -22.35
N ILE A 89 6.19 24.07 -22.60
CA ILE A 89 7.20 23.24 -21.94
C ILE A 89 8.25 22.89 -23.00
N ILE A 90 8.73 23.89 -23.74
CA ILE A 90 9.98 23.88 -24.54
C ILE A 90 9.85 23.63 -26.05
N SER A 91 10.66 24.41 -26.77
CA SER A 91 10.85 24.45 -28.21
C SER A 91 12.20 23.87 -28.64
N ASP A 92 12.23 22.66 -29.20
CA ASP A 92 13.07 22.41 -30.37
C ASP A 92 12.55 21.23 -31.21
N LYS A 93 12.67 21.36 -32.53
CA LYS A 93 11.90 20.58 -33.53
C LYS A 93 12.25 19.10 -33.62
N ASN A 94 13.48 18.70 -33.27
CA ASN A 94 14.01 17.40 -33.72
C ASN A 94 14.58 16.50 -32.62
N HIS A 95 14.69 16.98 -31.38
CA HIS A 95 15.61 16.37 -30.43
C HIS A 95 15.02 16.02 -29.06
N GLN A 96 13.71 16.15 -28.83
CA GLN A 96 13.15 15.96 -27.49
C GLN A 96 11.78 15.27 -27.51
N LYS A 97 11.58 14.24 -26.67
CA LYS A 97 10.31 13.52 -26.45
C LYS A 97 9.97 13.54 -24.97
N ILE A 98 8.91 14.27 -24.58
CA ILE A 98 8.33 14.09 -23.23
C ILE A 98 7.39 12.90 -23.37
N ASN A 99 7.50 11.92 -22.49
CA ASN A 99 6.82 10.65 -22.65
C ASN A 99 5.71 10.44 -21.62
N ASP A 100 5.90 10.89 -20.37
CA ASP A 100 4.85 10.83 -19.35
C ASP A 100 5.01 11.90 -18.26
N PHE A 101 3.95 12.13 -17.49
CA PHE A 101 3.96 12.98 -16.31
C PHE A 101 2.94 12.55 -15.25
N THR A 102 3.15 13.01 -14.01
CA THR A 102 2.19 12.89 -12.92
C THR A 102 2.14 14.17 -12.10
N VAL A 103 1.08 14.37 -11.33
CA VAL A 103 0.85 15.59 -10.54
C VAL A 103 0.65 15.22 -9.07
N ASP A 104 1.24 15.99 -8.16
CA ASP A 104 1.02 15.80 -6.72
C ASP A 104 -0.16 16.59 -6.14
N SER A 105 -0.38 16.40 -4.85
CA SER A 105 -1.40 17.09 -4.06
C SER A 105 -1.28 18.61 -4.03
N ASP A 106 -0.12 19.17 -4.35
CA ASP A 106 0.15 20.60 -4.34
C ASP A 106 0.14 21.20 -5.77
N ALA A 107 -0.26 20.41 -6.77
CA ALA A 107 -0.16 20.69 -8.20
C ALA A 107 1.26 20.81 -8.76
N ASN A 108 2.27 20.30 -8.08
CA ASN A 108 3.58 20.16 -8.73
C ASN A 108 3.52 19.06 -9.78
N ILE A 109 4.20 19.28 -10.89
CA ILE A 109 4.18 18.39 -12.05
C ILE A 109 5.53 17.72 -12.17
N TYR A 110 5.53 16.39 -12.21
CA TYR A 110 6.71 15.57 -12.38
C TYR A 110 6.67 14.96 -13.77
N MET A 111 7.65 15.29 -14.59
CA MET A 111 7.66 14.96 -16.01
C MET A 111 8.92 14.20 -16.38
N TRP A 112 8.78 13.21 -17.25
CA TRP A 112 9.91 12.50 -17.83
C TRP A 112 9.96 12.61 -19.35
N GLY A 113 11.17 12.77 -19.88
CA GLY A 113 11.41 12.78 -21.32
C GLY A 113 12.80 12.33 -21.74
N SER A 114 12.94 12.00 -23.02
CA SER A 114 14.19 11.72 -23.71
C SER A 114 14.65 12.93 -24.52
N PHE A 115 15.95 13.25 -24.47
CA PHE A 115 16.53 14.46 -25.04
C PHE A 115 17.81 14.12 -25.81
N TYR A 116 18.03 14.76 -26.96
CA TYR A 116 19.23 14.67 -27.78
C TYR A 116 19.94 16.04 -27.75
N GLU A 117 21.21 16.04 -27.33
CA GLU A 117 22.16 17.17 -27.39
C GLU A 117 21.91 18.39 -26.47
N GLN A 118 20.73 19.03 -26.50
CA GLN A 118 20.47 20.28 -25.74
C GLN A 118 19.02 20.39 -25.23
N TYR A 119 18.84 21.01 -24.06
CA TYR A 119 17.55 21.38 -23.47
C TYR A 119 17.42 22.91 -23.42
N HIS A 120 16.37 23.45 -24.05
CA HIS A 120 16.16 24.89 -24.20
C HIS A 120 14.88 25.31 -23.49
N THR A 121 14.95 26.09 -22.42
CA THR A 121 13.76 26.82 -21.91
C THR A 121 13.82 28.27 -22.36
N ASP A 122 12.71 29.00 -22.24
CA ASP A 122 12.65 30.45 -22.49
C ASP A 122 13.68 31.23 -21.64
N TYR A 123 14.16 30.66 -20.52
CA TYR A 123 15.03 31.32 -19.57
C TYR A 123 16.42 30.66 -19.39
N HIS A 124 16.60 29.38 -19.76
CA HIS A 124 17.82 28.60 -19.52
C HIS A 124 18.19 27.72 -20.72
N ARG A 125 19.47 27.80 -21.14
CA ARG A 125 20.11 26.80 -22.02
C ARG A 125 20.86 25.81 -21.15
N ILE A 126 20.46 24.55 -21.19
CA ILE A 126 21.17 23.47 -20.49
C ILE A 126 21.77 22.58 -21.57
N GLY A 127 23.10 22.62 -21.70
CA GLY A 127 23.82 21.59 -22.47
C GLY A 127 23.66 20.27 -21.73
N VAL A 128 22.91 19.33 -22.31
CA VAL A 128 22.61 18.06 -21.66
C VAL A 128 23.42 16.94 -22.33
N ASN A 129 24.36 16.36 -21.60
CA ASN A 129 25.02 15.10 -21.98
C ASN A 129 24.12 13.87 -21.75
N PHE A 130 22.86 14.08 -21.37
CA PHE A 130 21.95 13.03 -20.91
C PHE A 130 20.87 12.72 -21.95
N LYS A 131 20.63 11.42 -22.19
CA LYS A 131 19.57 10.93 -23.09
C LYS A 131 18.17 11.03 -22.47
N SER A 132 18.05 11.23 -21.16
CA SER A 132 16.77 11.30 -20.44
C SER A 132 16.81 12.22 -19.22
N LEU A 133 15.74 13.01 -19.04
CA LEU A 133 15.57 13.96 -17.94
C LEU A 133 14.29 13.67 -17.17
N PHE A 134 14.35 13.90 -15.86
CA PHE A 134 13.22 13.95 -14.94
C PHE A 134 13.14 15.36 -14.37
N ILE A 135 11.96 15.97 -14.43
CA ILE A 135 11.78 17.40 -14.23
C ILE A 135 10.61 17.62 -13.30
N LYS A 136 10.78 18.52 -12.32
CA LYS A 136 9.67 19.00 -11.50
C LYS A 136 9.37 20.45 -11.82
N TYR A 137 8.10 20.74 -12.03
CA TYR A 137 7.56 22.09 -12.05
C TYR A 137 6.74 22.36 -10.79
N LYS A 138 6.89 23.54 -10.20
CA LYS A 138 5.92 24.09 -9.23
C LYS A 138 4.74 24.66 -10.01
N ASP A 139 3.59 24.02 -9.90
CA ASP A 139 2.48 24.23 -10.84
C ASP A 139 2.99 24.10 -12.29
N ILE A 140 2.41 24.81 -13.27
CA ILE A 140 2.92 24.81 -14.65
C ILE A 140 3.92 25.95 -14.93
N ASN A 141 4.34 26.75 -13.94
CA ASN A 141 5.04 28.01 -14.19
C ASN A 141 6.56 27.96 -14.04
N GLU A 142 7.02 27.24 -13.04
CA GLU A 142 8.39 27.38 -12.54
C GLU A 142 9.03 26.01 -12.49
N ILE A 143 10.20 25.87 -13.10
CA ILE A 143 11.02 24.68 -12.94
C ILE A 143 11.61 24.70 -11.54
N ASP A 144 11.28 23.71 -10.72
CA ASP A 144 11.87 23.54 -9.40
C ASP A 144 13.23 22.86 -9.52
N TRP A 145 13.29 21.73 -10.24
CA TRP A 145 14.54 21.03 -10.50
C TRP A 145 14.48 20.19 -11.78
N ILE A 146 15.66 19.94 -12.34
CA ILE A 146 15.89 19.03 -13.47
C ILE A 146 17.00 18.06 -13.04
N LYS A 147 16.74 16.76 -13.20
CA LYS A 147 17.70 15.68 -12.95
C LYS A 147 17.84 14.81 -14.19
N SER A 148 19.02 14.25 -14.41
CA SER A 148 19.11 13.13 -15.35
C SER A 148 18.42 11.92 -14.74
N SER A 149 17.53 11.28 -15.49
CA SER A 149 16.93 10.03 -15.01
C SER A 149 17.86 8.84 -15.26
N GLY A 150 18.67 8.86 -16.32
CA GLY A 150 19.47 7.71 -16.74
C GLY A 150 18.65 6.45 -17.10
N LEU A 151 17.33 6.58 -17.12
CA LEU A 151 16.35 5.50 -17.22
C LEU A 151 15.31 5.81 -18.29
N GLU A 152 14.82 4.76 -18.94
CA GLU A 152 13.60 4.81 -19.74
C GLU A 152 12.39 4.57 -18.83
N ILE A 153 11.58 5.61 -18.61
CA ILE A 153 10.37 5.54 -17.78
C ILE A 153 9.16 5.27 -18.69
N LEU A 154 8.34 4.28 -18.33
CA LEU A 154 7.17 3.88 -19.11
C LEU A 154 5.87 4.50 -18.59
N GLU A 155 5.72 4.62 -17.28
CA GLU A 155 4.55 5.19 -16.61
C GLU A 155 5.00 5.88 -15.31
N LEU A 156 4.40 7.01 -14.97
CA LEU A 156 4.58 7.73 -13.71
C LEU A 156 3.26 7.77 -12.91
N GLU A 157 3.33 7.46 -11.63
CA GLU A 157 2.18 7.53 -10.73
C GLU A 157 2.55 8.14 -9.38
N PHE A 158 1.87 9.22 -9.00
CA PHE A 158 2.04 9.84 -7.69
C PHE A 158 1.04 9.27 -6.69
N VAL A 159 1.54 8.68 -5.60
CA VAL A 159 0.73 8.20 -4.47
C VAL A 159 1.51 8.40 -3.17
N ASN A 160 0.84 8.88 -2.11
CA ASN A 160 1.39 8.99 -0.76
C ASN A 160 2.75 9.71 -0.69
N ASN A 161 2.87 10.88 -1.34
CA ASN A 161 4.10 11.69 -1.41
C ASN A 161 5.30 10.97 -2.04
N LYS A 162 5.04 9.99 -2.90
CA LYS A 162 6.05 9.23 -3.64
C LYS A 162 5.64 9.15 -5.10
N ILE A 163 6.64 9.05 -5.96
CA ILE A 163 6.43 8.87 -7.39
C ILE A 163 6.92 7.48 -7.75
N PHE A 164 6.00 6.65 -8.21
CA PHE A 164 6.29 5.31 -8.67
C PHE A 164 6.42 5.30 -10.18
N SER A 165 7.36 4.51 -10.65
CA SER A 165 7.67 4.39 -12.07
C SER A 165 7.88 2.95 -12.46
N LEU A 166 7.37 2.60 -13.64
CA LEU A 166 7.80 1.39 -14.33
C LEU A 166 8.95 1.77 -15.27
N CYS A 167 10.17 1.30 -14.97
CA CYS A 167 11.36 1.59 -15.75
C CYS A 167 11.79 0.38 -16.58
N ARG A 168 12.40 0.65 -17.74
CA ARG A 168 13.05 -0.37 -18.57
C ARG A 168 14.48 0.00 -18.89
N THR A 169 15.36 -1.00 -18.89
CA THR A 169 16.76 -0.86 -19.30
C THR A 169 17.16 -2.05 -20.16
N SER A 170 17.94 -1.81 -21.22
CA SER A 170 18.49 -2.87 -22.08
C SER A 170 19.78 -3.47 -21.53
N THR A 171 20.48 -2.74 -20.67
CA THR A 171 21.70 -3.16 -19.97
C THR A 171 21.61 -2.80 -18.49
N ASP A 172 22.43 -3.43 -17.66
CA ASP A 172 22.61 -3.00 -16.28
C ASP A 172 23.12 -1.55 -16.27
N VAL A 173 22.52 -0.70 -15.45
CA VAL A 173 22.92 0.70 -15.26
C VAL A 173 23.02 1.03 -13.78
N VAL A 174 23.80 2.06 -13.45
CA VAL A 174 23.86 2.60 -12.10
C VAL A 174 23.38 4.03 -12.15
N VAL A 175 22.31 4.34 -11.40
CA VAL A 175 21.71 5.67 -11.33
C VAL A 175 21.64 6.08 -9.88
N GLN A 176 22.20 7.25 -9.55
CA GLN A 176 22.29 7.75 -8.16
C GLN A 176 22.88 6.72 -7.17
N GLY A 177 23.89 5.95 -7.62
CA GLY A 177 24.54 4.91 -6.80
C GLY A 177 23.72 3.63 -6.61
N LYS A 178 22.50 3.54 -7.17
CA LYS A 178 21.67 2.34 -7.14
C LYS A 178 21.86 1.53 -8.43
N LYS A 179 22.15 0.23 -8.29
CA LYS A 179 22.22 -0.69 -9.42
C LYS A 179 20.80 -0.97 -9.94
N ILE A 180 20.60 -0.87 -11.25
CA ILE A 180 19.37 -1.21 -11.96
C ILE A 180 19.71 -2.25 -13.01
N ILE A 181 19.24 -3.48 -12.79
CA ILE A 181 19.52 -4.62 -13.66
C ILE A 181 18.71 -4.47 -14.96
N SER A 182 19.31 -4.92 -16.07
CA SER A 182 18.64 -5.00 -17.37
C SER A 182 17.29 -5.70 -17.30
N GLY A 183 16.29 -5.12 -17.96
CA GLY A 183 14.91 -5.58 -17.98
C GLY A 183 13.93 -4.57 -17.41
N THR A 184 12.89 -5.02 -16.72
CA THR A 184 11.86 -4.13 -16.14
C THR A 184 12.05 -4.00 -14.63
N SER A 185 11.95 -2.78 -14.10
CA SER A 185 12.03 -2.51 -12.65
C SER A 185 10.93 -1.55 -12.23
N ILE A 186 10.43 -1.69 -11.00
CA ILE A 186 9.70 -0.62 -10.33
C ILE A 186 10.76 0.29 -9.68
N VAL A 187 10.67 1.59 -9.94
CA VAL A 187 11.56 2.58 -9.33
C VAL A 187 10.69 3.57 -8.56
N GLU A 188 11.00 3.75 -7.28
CA GLU A 188 10.39 4.76 -6.43
C GLU A 188 11.29 5.99 -6.37
N PHE A 189 10.70 7.16 -6.60
CA PHE A 189 11.35 8.45 -6.46
C PHE A 189 10.71 9.26 -5.34
N SER A 190 11.53 9.99 -4.60
CA SER A 190 11.07 11.06 -3.71
C SER A 190 10.53 12.24 -4.54
N ILE A 191 9.78 13.15 -3.89
CA ILE A 191 9.37 14.44 -4.49
C ILE A 191 10.54 15.37 -4.84
N LEU A 192 11.74 15.05 -4.37
CA LEU A 192 12.98 15.73 -4.76
C LEU A 192 13.62 15.09 -5.98
N GLY A 193 13.12 13.95 -6.47
CA GLY A 193 13.63 13.22 -7.63
C GLY A 193 14.77 12.25 -7.31
N ASP A 194 14.95 11.90 -6.04
CA ASP A 194 15.95 10.91 -5.61
C ASP A 194 15.36 9.50 -5.62
N ILE A 195 16.13 8.52 -6.09
CA ILE A 195 15.72 7.11 -6.09
C ILE A 195 15.75 6.58 -4.67
N THR A 196 14.58 6.30 -4.11
CA THR A 196 14.43 5.75 -2.74
C THR A 196 14.44 4.23 -2.74
N SER A 197 13.83 3.61 -3.75
CA SER A 197 13.75 2.15 -3.89
C SER A 197 13.86 1.71 -5.34
N VAL A 198 14.44 0.54 -5.55
CA VAL A 198 14.49 -0.14 -6.85
C VAL A 198 14.13 -1.58 -6.62
N VAL A 199 13.20 -2.07 -7.42
CA VAL A 199 12.64 -3.40 -7.31
C VAL A 199 12.68 -4.05 -8.68
N HIS A 200 13.59 -5.02 -8.84
CA HIS A 200 13.91 -5.63 -10.13
C HIS A 200 12.91 -6.72 -10.48
N MET A 201 12.12 -6.52 -11.54
CA MET A 201 10.98 -7.39 -11.86
C MET A 201 11.32 -8.56 -12.79
N SER A 202 12.19 -8.39 -13.80
CA SER A 202 12.63 -9.49 -14.70
C SER A 202 13.75 -9.11 -15.69
N THR A 203 14.29 -10.12 -16.41
CA THR A 203 15.41 -10.11 -17.39
C THR A 203 15.04 -9.70 -18.84
N PRO A 204 16.02 -9.43 -19.73
CA PRO A 204 15.80 -8.87 -21.08
C PRO A 204 15.01 -9.73 -22.08
N ASP A 205 14.37 -9.04 -23.02
CA ASP A 205 13.91 -9.44 -24.36
C ASP A 205 12.65 -10.29 -24.57
N LYS A 206 11.99 -10.88 -23.56
CA LYS A 206 10.75 -11.66 -23.82
C LYS A 206 9.57 -11.44 -22.87
N GLU A 207 9.71 -10.58 -21.87
CA GLU A 207 8.69 -10.34 -20.83
C GLU A 207 8.48 -8.84 -20.64
N LYS A 208 7.22 -8.39 -20.69
CA LYS A 208 6.89 -6.96 -20.71
C LYS A 208 5.77 -6.68 -19.73
N PHE A 209 6.10 -6.12 -18.57
CA PHE A 209 5.12 -5.33 -17.82
C PHE A 209 4.81 -4.05 -18.60
N ILE A 210 3.53 -3.67 -18.61
CA ILE A 210 3.00 -2.61 -19.49
C ILE A 210 2.26 -1.51 -18.74
N SER A 211 1.80 -1.77 -17.52
CA SER A 211 1.12 -0.76 -16.71
C SER A 211 1.22 -1.08 -15.22
N LEU A 212 1.28 -0.02 -14.44
CA LEU A 212 1.35 0.01 -12.98
C LEU A 212 0.20 0.85 -12.41
N LYS A 213 -0.44 0.33 -11.37
CA LYS A 213 -1.42 1.05 -10.56
C LYS A 213 -1.14 0.87 -9.09
N ILE A 214 -1.41 1.91 -8.31
CA ILE A 214 -1.26 1.86 -6.86
C ILE A 214 -2.59 2.22 -6.21
N ASP A 215 -3.05 1.37 -5.28
CA ASP A 215 -4.28 1.67 -4.54
C ASP A 215 -4.02 2.64 -3.38
N LYS A 216 -5.09 3.16 -2.78
CA LYS A 216 -5.02 4.09 -1.66
C LYS A 216 -4.25 3.56 -0.44
N ASN A 217 -4.12 2.24 -0.30
CA ASN A 217 -3.39 1.60 0.79
C ASN A 217 -1.90 1.38 0.44
N GLY A 218 -1.46 1.82 -0.74
CA GLY A 218 -0.08 1.65 -1.22
C GLY A 218 0.20 0.26 -1.79
N ASN A 219 -0.82 -0.59 -2.01
CA ASN A 219 -0.58 -1.85 -2.71
C ASN A 219 -0.35 -1.59 -4.19
N ILE A 220 0.61 -2.31 -4.76
CA ILE A 220 1.05 -2.11 -6.14
C ILE A 220 0.46 -3.22 -7.00
N TYR A 221 -0.13 -2.86 -8.13
CA TYR A 221 -0.71 -3.77 -9.10
C TYR A 221 0.02 -3.61 -10.41
N LEU A 222 0.51 -4.73 -10.92
CA LEU A 222 1.22 -4.79 -12.18
C LEU A 222 0.53 -5.74 -13.13
N ILE A 223 0.53 -5.38 -14.40
CA ILE A 223 0.12 -6.28 -15.48
C ILE A 223 1.22 -6.38 -16.53
N GLY A 224 1.46 -7.60 -16.99
CA GLY A 224 2.48 -7.87 -18.00
C GLY A 224 2.30 -9.19 -18.72
N LYS A 225 3.03 -9.32 -19.84
CA LYS A 225 3.14 -10.55 -20.62
C LYS A 225 4.41 -11.31 -20.23
N PHE A 226 4.27 -12.62 -20.00
CA PHE A 226 5.38 -13.53 -19.73
C PHE A 226 5.37 -14.67 -20.76
N ILE A 227 6.51 -14.88 -21.42
CA ILE A 227 6.66 -15.94 -22.43
C ILE A 227 7.39 -17.15 -21.84
N ASN A 228 8.22 -16.96 -20.81
CA ASN A 228 8.84 -18.07 -20.11
C ASN A 228 7.88 -18.72 -19.12
N SER A 229 8.20 -19.96 -18.74
CA SER A 229 7.46 -20.75 -17.75
C SER A 229 7.72 -20.32 -16.31
N GLN A 230 8.73 -19.47 -16.06
CA GLN A 230 9.11 -18.99 -14.74
C GLN A 230 9.60 -17.54 -14.83
N LEU A 231 9.15 -16.71 -13.90
CA LEU A 231 9.57 -15.33 -13.69
C LEU A 231 10.14 -15.25 -12.27
N GLU A 232 11.41 -14.90 -12.10
CA GLU A 232 12.02 -14.77 -10.78
C GLU A 232 12.06 -13.31 -10.33
N PHE A 233 11.63 -13.07 -9.10
CA PHE A 233 11.49 -11.75 -8.51
C PHE A 233 11.75 -11.79 -7.01
N ASN A 234 12.76 -11.08 -6.49
CA ASN A 234 13.07 -11.02 -5.05
C ASN A 234 13.12 -12.38 -4.34
N GLY A 235 13.62 -13.43 -5.02
CA GLY A 235 13.67 -14.80 -4.47
C GLY A 235 12.36 -15.60 -4.59
N TYR A 236 11.31 -15.02 -5.18
CA TYR A 236 10.07 -15.70 -5.55
C TYR A 236 10.12 -16.13 -7.02
N THR A 237 9.77 -17.39 -7.29
CA THR A 237 9.56 -17.89 -8.66
C THR A 237 8.07 -17.89 -8.97
N ILE A 238 7.66 -17.03 -9.89
CA ILE A 238 6.33 -16.98 -10.49
C ILE A 238 6.28 -18.01 -11.62
N GLU A 239 5.56 -19.11 -11.42
CA GLU A 239 5.36 -20.12 -12.45
C GLU A 239 4.24 -19.71 -13.42
N ASN A 240 4.55 -19.78 -14.71
CA ASN A 240 3.59 -19.63 -15.78
C ASN A 240 3.32 -21.00 -16.40
N SER A 241 2.17 -21.59 -16.06
CA SER A 241 1.78 -22.91 -16.52
C SER A 241 1.38 -22.98 -18.00
N THR A 242 1.29 -21.85 -18.72
CA THR A 242 0.97 -21.85 -20.16
C THR A 242 1.76 -20.81 -20.99
N LYS A 243 2.19 -21.20 -22.20
CA LYS A 243 3.26 -20.56 -22.99
C LYS A 243 2.99 -19.13 -23.52
N GLU A 244 1.81 -18.55 -23.33
CA GLU A 244 1.50 -17.18 -23.80
C GLU A 244 0.46 -16.47 -22.91
N ASN A 245 0.77 -16.32 -21.62
CA ASN A 245 -0.15 -15.71 -20.66
C ASN A 245 0.28 -14.31 -20.23
N PHE A 246 -0.74 -13.53 -19.91
CA PHE A 246 -0.57 -12.29 -19.17
C PHE A 246 -0.85 -12.58 -17.71
N THR A 247 -0.20 -11.85 -16.83
CA THR A 247 -0.40 -12.02 -15.39
C THR A 247 -0.66 -10.67 -14.76
N VAL A 248 -1.55 -10.68 -13.78
CA VAL A 248 -1.68 -9.60 -12.82
C VAL A 248 -0.93 -10.02 -11.57
N VAL A 249 -0.14 -9.12 -11.02
CA VAL A 249 0.57 -9.32 -9.75
C VAL A 249 0.17 -8.20 -8.82
N LYS A 250 -0.11 -8.55 -7.56
CA LYS A 250 -0.33 -7.60 -6.47
C LYS A 250 0.80 -7.71 -5.46
N PHE A 251 1.33 -6.57 -5.07
CA PHE A 251 2.30 -6.41 -4.01
C PHE A 251 1.73 -5.59 -2.87
N ASP A 252 2.24 -5.81 -1.66
CA ASP A 252 2.09 -4.84 -0.57
C ASP A 252 3.04 -3.64 -0.77
N GLN A 253 2.93 -2.65 0.12
CA GLN A 253 3.79 -1.46 0.13
C GLN A 253 5.29 -1.75 0.38
N ASN A 254 5.62 -2.95 0.85
CA ASN A 254 7.00 -3.41 1.08
C ASN A 254 7.51 -4.27 -0.08
N TYR A 255 6.77 -4.33 -1.20
CA TYR A 255 7.07 -5.13 -2.38
C TYR A 255 7.03 -6.65 -2.15
N ASN A 256 6.34 -7.11 -1.10
CA ASN A 256 6.04 -8.53 -0.94
C ASN A 256 4.89 -8.91 -1.87
N VAL A 257 5.02 -10.04 -2.57
CA VAL A 257 3.94 -10.56 -3.42
C VAL A 257 2.79 -11.02 -2.54
N LEU A 258 1.61 -10.39 -2.69
CA LEU A 258 0.38 -10.82 -2.02
C LEU A 258 -0.33 -11.91 -2.82
N TRP A 259 -0.41 -11.73 -4.14
CA TRP A 259 -0.90 -12.76 -5.05
C TRP A 259 -0.48 -12.48 -6.49
N GLN A 260 -0.52 -13.53 -7.29
CA GLN A 260 -0.27 -13.49 -8.72
C GLN A 260 -1.30 -14.36 -9.44
N LYS A 261 -1.88 -13.85 -10.53
CA LYS A 261 -2.99 -14.48 -11.22
C LYS A 261 -2.82 -14.40 -12.74
N PRO A 262 -2.69 -15.54 -13.42
CA PRO A 262 -2.64 -15.56 -14.87
C PRO A 262 -4.04 -15.24 -15.44
N ILE A 263 -4.08 -14.33 -16.41
CA ILE A 263 -5.23 -14.13 -17.27
C ILE A 263 -5.01 -14.97 -18.52
N ASN A 264 -5.47 -16.22 -18.44
CA ASN A 264 -5.36 -17.18 -19.54
C ASN A 264 -6.25 -16.74 -20.71
N VAL A 265 -5.63 -16.27 -21.79
CA VAL A 265 -6.32 -15.86 -23.02
C VAL A 265 -5.76 -16.64 -24.20
N SER A 266 -6.60 -17.49 -24.81
CA SER A 266 -6.21 -18.36 -25.92
C SER A 266 -6.17 -17.63 -27.27
N ASN A 267 -5.51 -16.46 -27.36
CA ASN A 267 -5.42 -15.67 -28.59
C ASN A 267 -4.10 -14.87 -28.69
N ARG A 268 -3.30 -15.15 -29.72
CA ARG A 268 -2.04 -14.43 -30.00
C ARG A 268 -2.21 -12.97 -30.42
N LYS A 269 -3.40 -12.59 -30.89
CA LYS A 269 -3.77 -11.22 -31.27
C LYS A 269 -4.45 -10.47 -30.13
N PHE A 270 -4.32 -10.98 -28.90
CA PHE A 270 -4.74 -10.25 -27.71
C PHE A 270 -3.70 -9.19 -27.34
N ILE A 271 -4.15 -7.96 -27.11
CA ILE A 271 -3.33 -6.82 -26.67
C ILE A 271 -3.93 -6.31 -25.35
N TYR A 272 -3.16 -6.26 -24.27
CA TYR A 272 -3.61 -5.58 -23.04
C TYR A 272 -3.19 -4.12 -23.09
N ASP A 273 -4.05 -3.23 -22.62
CA ASP A 273 -3.83 -1.79 -22.73
C ASP A 273 -3.75 -1.09 -21.37
N ASN A 274 -4.54 -1.51 -20.39
CA ASN A 274 -4.65 -0.79 -19.12
C ASN A 274 -5.15 -1.66 -17.95
N ILE A 275 -4.78 -1.27 -16.74
CA ILE A 275 -5.29 -1.78 -15.46
C ILE A 275 -5.78 -0.59 -14.62
N THR A 276 -6.85 -0.79 -13.87
CA THR A 276 -7.31 0.15 -12.83
C THR A 276 -7.83 -0.63 -11.63
N VAL A 277 -7.86 0.01 -10.47
CA VAL A 277 -8.27 -0.61 -9.19
C VAL A 277 -9.29 0.29 -8.53
N SER A 278 -10.42 -0.29 -8.10
CA SER A 278 -11.42 0.46 -7.33
C SER A 278 -10.93 0.74 -5.90
N PRO A 279 -11.53 1.71 -5.20
CA PRO A 279 -11.25 1.95 -3.78
C PRO A 279 -11.56 0.75 -2.86
N SER A 280 -12.39 -0.19 -3.31
CA SER A 280 -12.69 -1.46 -2.63
C SER A 280 -11.69 -2.58 -2.94
N GLY A 281 -10.69 -2.33 -3.79
CA GLY A 281 -9.65 -3.28 -4.17
C GLY A 281 -10.07 -4.26 -5.28
N VAL A 282 -11.16 -3.98 -5.99
CA VAL A 282 -11.54 -4.74 -7.20
C VAL A 282 -10.64 -4.29 -8.34
N VAL A 283 -10.05 -5.25 -9.05
CA VAL A 283 -9.10 -5.00 -10.13
C VAL A 283 -9.80 -5.17 -11.47
N TYR A 284 -9.66 -4.18 -12.34
CA TYR A 284 -10.20 -4.21 -13.68
C TYR A 284 -9.09 -4.12 -14.70
N VAL A 285 -9.13 -5.05 -15.66
CA VAL A 285 -8.16 -5.16 -16.72
C VAL A 285 -8.87 -5.03 -18.06
N CYS A 286 -8.36 -4.17 -18.93
CA CYS A 286 -8.87 -4.07 -20.29
C CYS A 286 -7.82 -4.46 -21.33
N GLY A 287 -8.33 -4.99 -22.45
CA GLY A 287 -7.52 -5.28 -23.62
C GLY A 287 -8.36 -5.48 -24.87
N LYS A 288 -7.69 -5.65 -26.00
CA LYS A 288 -8.23 -5.81 -27.34
C LYS A 288 -7.97 -7.20 -27.86
N PHE A 289 -8.88 -7.70 -28.68
CA PHE A 289 -8.72 -8.96 -29.39
C PHE A 289 -9.38 -8.91 -30.76
N LYS A 290 -8.85 -9.72 -31.68
CA LYS A 290 -9.47 -10.04 -32.96
C LYS A 290 -9.51 -11.56 -33.10
N GLY A 291 -10.66 -12.10 -33.49
CA GLY A 291 -10.90 -13.54 -33.56
C GLY A 291 -11.52 -14.10 -32.28
N ASN A 292 -11.18 -15.35 -31.94
CA ASN A 292 -11.70 -16.04 -30.76
C ASN A 292 -10.82 -15.76 -29.53
N ILE A 293 -11.44 -15.54 -28.37
CA ILE A 293 -10.74 -15.49 -27.08
C ILE A 293 -11.57 -16.27 -26.05
N LYS A 294 -10.90 -16.98 -25.15
CA LYS A 294 -11.52 -17.61 -23.98
C LYS A 294 -11.00 -16.93 -22.72
N VAL A 295 -11.91 -16.46 -21.85
CA VAL A 295 -11.60 -15.86 -20.55
C VAL A 295 -12.42 -16.59 -19.49
N SER A 296 -11.76 -17.25 -18.54
CA SER A 296 -12.41 -17.99 -17.45
C SER A 296 -13.55 -18.91 -17.90
N GLY A 297 -13.32 -19.68 -18.97
CA GLY A 297 -14.32 -20.59 -19.53
C GLY A 297 -15.26 -19.97 -20.57
N LYS A 298 -15.47 -18.65 -20.54
CA LYS A 298 -16.36 -17.94 -21.47
C LYS A 298 -15.63 -17.64 -22.77
N VAL A 299 -16.23 -18.03 -23.89
CA VAL A 299 -15.68 -17.80 -25.24
C VAL A 299 -16.34 -16.57 -25.86
N TYR A 300 -15.52 -15.71 -26.43
CA TYR A 300 -15.95 -14.55 -27.20
C TYR A 300 -15.36 -14.59 -28.60
N TYR A 301 -16.10 -14.00 -29.53
CA TYR A 301 -15.71 -13.87 -30.92
C TYR A 301 -15.97 -12.45 -31.42
N SER A 302 -14.97 -11.89 -32.12
CA SER A 302 -15.15 -10.70 -32.96
C SER A 302 -14.39 -10.86 -34.28
N LYS A 303 -15.02 -10.40 -35.36
CA LYS A 303 -14.42 -10.37 -36.71
C LYS A 303 -13.37 -9.24 -36.82
N LEU A 304 -13.58 -8.15 -36.10
CA LEU A 304 -12.74 -6.96 -36.08
C LEU A 304 -12.09 -6.82 -34.70
N TYR A 305 -11.38 -5.72 -34.43
CA TYR A 305 -10.87 -5.51 -33.08
C TYR A 305 -12.03 -5.15 -32.14
N SER A 306 -12.15 -5.91 -31.07
CA SER A 306 -13.11 -5.66 -29.97
C SER A 306 -12.39 -5.62 -28.64
N ASN A 307 -13.00 -4.96 -27.67
CA ASN A 307 -12.44 -4.86 -26.33
C ASN A 307 -13.01 -5.94 -25.43
N VAL A 308 -12.19 -6.43 -24.52
CA VAL A 308 -12.64 -7.21 -23.37
C VAL A 308 -12.28 -6.45 -22.10
N LEU A 309 -13.20 -6.48 -21.15
CA LEU A 309 -13.00 -6.03 -19.79
C LEU A 309 -13.10 -7.24 -18.87
N ILE A 310 -12.13 -7.39 -17.98
CA ILE A 310 -11.99 -8.52 -17.06
C ILE A 310 -11.96 -7.95 -15.65
N GLN A 311 -12.82 -8.50 -14.79
CA GLN A 311 -12.94 -8.11 -13.39
C GLN A 311 -12.36 -9.21 -12.51
N LEU A 312 -11.44 -8.82 -11.63
CA LEU A 312 -10.88 -9.66 -10.58
C LEU A 312 -11.23 -9.05 -9.23
N ASN A 313 -11.61 -9.88 -8.26
CA ASN A 313 -11.78 -9.38 -6.88
C ASN A 313 -10.43 -9.10 -6.20
N SER A 314 -10.47 -8.65 -4.95
CA SER A 314 -9.29 -8.27 -4.16
C SER A 314 -8.30 -9.42 -3.89
N SER A 315 -8.74 -10.69 -4.03
CA SER A 315 -7.88 -11.89 -3.99
C SER A 315 -7.35 -12.32 -5.36
N GLY A 316 -7.71 -11.58 -6.41
CA GLY A 316 -7.31 -11.81 -7.79
C GLY A 316 -8.08 -12.93 -8.49
N LYS A 317 -9.21 -13.41 -7.94
CA LYS A 317 -10.09 -14.35 -8.65
C LYS A 317 -10.87 -13.60 -9.73
N ILE A 318 -10.85 -14.08 -10.97
CA ILE A 318 -11.69 -13.54 -12.05
C ILE A 318 -13.16 -13.86 -11.72
N GLU A 319 -13.97 -12.82 -11.53
CA GLU A 319 -15.40 -12.94 -11.22
C GLU A 319 -16.28 -12.74 -12.46
N ASN A 320 -15.84 -11.87 -13.37
CA ASN A 320 -16.62 -11.54 -14.54
C ASN A 320 -15.73 -11.13 -15.72
N SER A 321 -16.27 -11.28 -16.92
CA SER A 321 -15.72 -10.69 -18.13
C SER A 321 -16.84 -10.31 -19.09
N THR A 322 -16.62 -9.22 -19.83
CA THR A 322 -17.54 -8.76 -20.89
C THR A 322 -16.75 -8.26 -22.08
N VAL A 323 -17.31 -8.46 -23.27
CA VAL A 323 -16.79 -7.87 -24.50
C VAL A 323 -17.64 -6.68 -24.90
N PHE A 324 -16.96 -5.56 -25.15
CA PHE A 324 -17.54 -4.38 -25.78
C PHE A 324 -17.22 -4.45 -27.28
N LYS A 325 -18.19 -4.96 -28.04
CA LYS A 325 -18.08 -5.02 -29.51
C LYS A 325 -18.16 -3.60 -30.06
N ILE A 326 -17.04 -3.12 -30.57
CA ILE A 326 -16.95 -1.84 -31.26
C ILE A 326 -16.54 -2.07 -32.73
N ASP A 327 -16.23 -3.34 -33.09
CA ASP A 327 -15.97 -3.83 -34.45
C ASP A 327 -15.24 -2.79 -35.32
N ASP A 328 -14.07 -2.37 -34.85
CA ASP A 328 -13.23 -1.36 -35.51
C ASP A 328 -12.06 -2.05 -36.24
N ASN A 329 -11.71 -1.54 -37.41
CA ASN A 329 -10.51 -1.95 -38.13
C ASN A 329 -9.24 -1.40 -37.48
N ASN A 330 -9.36 -0.29 -36.76
CA ASN A 330 -8.24 0.40 -36.15
C ASN A 330 -7.88 -0.19 -34.78
N ASN A 331 -6.57 -0.35 -34.56
CA ASN A 331 -6.02 -0.84 -33.30
C ASN A 331 -5.65 0.34 -32.39
N TYR A 332 -6.64 1.14 -31.99
CA TYR A 332 -6.45 2.22 -31.00
C TYR A 332 -5.94 1.65 -29.66
N LYS A 333 -5.55 2.49 -28.70
CA LYS A 333 -5.31 2.04 -27.31
C LYS A 333 -6.61 2.10 -26.52
N SER A 334 -6.85 1.17 -25.60
CA SER A 334 -7.92 1.27 -24.62
C SER A 334 -7.48 1.97 -23.34
N ILE A 335 -8.34 2.82 -22.82
CA ILE A 335 -8.14 3.60 -21.60
C ILE A 335 -9.26 3.19 -20.65
N LEU A 336 -8.88 2.89 -19.42
CA LEU A 336 -9.81 2.50 -18.37
C LEU A 336 -9.53 3.36 -17.14
N LYS A 337 -10.58 3.95 -16.58
CA LYS A 337 -10.50 4.75 -15.35
C LYS A 337 -11.58 4.31 -14.39
N CYS A 338 -11.24 4.35 -13.10
CA CYS A 338 -12.16 4.09 -12.00
C CYS A 338 -12.26 5.35 -11.15
N ASP A 339 -13.48 5.73 -10.77
CA ASP A 339 -13.68 6.83 -9.83
C ASP A 339 -13.61 6.36 -8.37
N ASN A 340 -13.68 7.33 -7.44
CA ASN A 340 -13.67 7.08 -6.01
C ASN A 340 -14.90 6.30 -5.48
N TYR A 341 -15.88 6.03 -6.33
CA TYR A 341 -17.08 5.25 -6.02
C TYR A 341 -17.04 3.84 -6.63
N GLY A 342 -15.98 3.53 -7.38
CA GLY A 342 -15.84 2.24 -8.06
C GLY A 342 -16.55 2.14 -9.41
N ASN A 343 -17.09 3.24 -9.95
CA ASN A 343 -17.64 3.24 -11.31
C ASN A 343 -16.51 3.22 -12.33
N LEU A 344 -16.78 2.59 -13.48
CA LEU A 344 -15.79 2.42 -14.52
C LEU A 344 -16.13 3.24 -15.75
N TYR A 345 -15.09 3.86 -16.30
CA TYR A 345 -15.16 4.67 -17.51
C TYR A 345 -14.14 4.14 -18.49
N PHE A 346 -14.60 3.97 -19.70
CA PHE A 346 -13.88 3.26 -20.73
C PHE A 346 -13.83 4.09 -22.00
N SER A 347 -12.67 4.09 -22.64
CA SER A 347 -12.52 4.57 -24.01
C SER A 347 -11.65 3.60 -24.81
N ASN A 348 -11.94 3.45 -26.09
CA ASN A 348 -11.10 2.68 -27.03
C ASN A 348 -10.58 3.51 -28.19
N GLY A 349 -10.61 4.84 -28.09
CA GLY A 349 -10.38 5.74 -29.21
C GLY A 349 -11.67 6.11 -29.94
N SER A 350 -12.60 5.19 -30.17
CA SER A 350 -13.80 5.44 -31.01
C SER A 350 -15.11 5.52 -30.23
N VAL A 351 -15.07 5.26 -28.92
CA VAL A 351 -16.24 5.25 -28.04
C VAL A 351 -15.82 5.72 -26.67
N ILE A 352 -16.71 6.44 -26.01
CA ILE A 352 -16.66 6.69 -24.56
C ILE A 352 -17.87 6.02 -23.91
N ALA A 353 -17.65 5.26 -22.85
CA ALA A 353 -18.73 4.59 -22.14
C ALA A 353 -18.51 4.53 -20.63
N SER A 354 -19.60 4.58 -19.86
CA SER A 354 -19.60 4.17 -18.46
C SER A 354 -20.10 2.74 -18.31
N VAL A 355 -19.57 2.03 -17.33
CA VAL A 355 -19.76 0.60 -17.13
C VAL A 355 -20.08 0.33 -15.66
N ASN A 356 -21.09 -0.50 -15.40
CA ASN A 356 -21.46 -0.89 -14.04
C ASN A 356 -20.60 -2.03 -13.48
N SER A 357 -20.85 -2.37 -12.21
CA SER A 357 -20.21 -3.49 -11.52
C SER A 357 -20.40 -4.87 -12.18
N LYS A 358 -21.41 -5.03 -13.03
CA LYS A 358 -21.65 -6.26 -13.84
C LYS A 358 -21.01 -6.18 -15.23
N LEU A 359 -20.19 -5.17 -15.49
CA LEU A 359 -19.56 -4.88 -16.76
C LEU A 359 -20.56 -4.65 -17.92
N LYS A 360 -21.76 -4.15 -17.62
CA LYS A 360 -22.72 -3.69 -18.64
C LYS A 360 -22.56 -2.20 -18.85
N SER A 361 -22.53 -1.77 -20.11
CA SER A 361 -22.54 -0.35 -20.47
C SER A 361 -23.83 0.30 -19.96
N LEU A 362 -23.68 1.42 -19.27
CA LEU A 362 -24.77 2.26 -18.77
C LEU A 362 -25.02 3.45 -19.69
N PHE A 363 -23.94 4.04 -20.20
CA PHE A 363 -23.93 5.11 -21.16
C PHE A 363 -22.85 4.83 -22.21
N LYS A 364 -23.08 5.26 -23.45
CA LYS A 364 -22.19 5.04 -24.59
C LYS A 364 -22.32 6.19 -25.59
N TYR A 365 -21.19 6.73 -26.04
CA TYR A 365 -21.11 7.73 -27.10
C TYR A 365 -20.27 7.18 -28.27
N ASP A 366 -20.95 6.77 -29.35
CA ASP A 366 -20.34 6.06 -30.49
C ASP A 366 -19.80 6.97 -31.61
N ASN A 367 -20.08 8.27 -31.54
CA ASN A 367 -19.71 9.24 -32.58
C ASN A 367 -18.49 10.10 -32.22
N ILE A 368 -17.72 9.72 -31.19
CA ILE A 368 -16.44 10.37 -30.87
C ILE A 368 -15.32 9.51 -31.42
N LYS A 369 -14.42 10.07 -32.23
CA LYS A 369 -13.27 9.34 -32.76
C LYS A 369 -11.95 9.86 -32.18
N ASN A 370 -10.96 8.98 -32.16
CA ASN A 370 -9.58 9.21 -31.71
C ASN A 370 -9.45 9.84 -30.30
N VAL A 371 -10.21 9.33 -29.32
CA VAL A 371 -9.99 9.64 -27.91
C VAL A 371 -8.60 9.19 -27.47
N THR A 372 -7.81 10.11 -26.92
CA THR A 372 -6.40 9.87 -26.57
C THR A 372 -6.15 9.84 -25.07
N THR A 373 -6.99 10.51 -24.28
CA THR A 373 -6.94 10.50 -22.81
C THR A 373 -8.35 10.42 -22.23
N LEU A 374 -8.45 10.00 -20.97
CA LEU A 374 -9.69 9.93 -20.21
C LEU A 374 -9.37 10.17 -18.73
N GLU A 375 -10.09 11.08 -18.09
CA GLU A 375 -10.00 11.37 -16.66
C GLU A 375 -11.39 11.58 -16.06
N VAL A 376 -11.54 11.27 -14.78
CA VAL A 376 -12.82 11.34 -14.08
C VAL A 376 -12.66 12.15 -12.81
N VAL A 377 -13.47 13.18 -12.66
CA VAL A 377 -13.55 14.00 -11.45
C VAL A 377 -15.00 14.14 -11.08
N ASP A 378 -15.37 13.64 -9.91
CA ASP A 378 -16.75 13.59 -9.42
C ASP A 378 -17.70 12.97 -10.47
N THR A 379 -18.69 13.74 -10.95
CA THR A 379 -19.65 13.32 -11.97
C THR A 379 -19.23 13.70 -13.39
N LYS A 380 -18.00 14.18 -13.59
CA LYS A 380 -17.54 14.74 -14.86
C LYS A 380 -16.44 13.88 -15.48
N LEU A 381 -16.65 13.54 -16.74
CA LEU A 381 -15.70 12.81 -17.56
C LEU A 381 -14.99 13.77 -18.51
N TYR A 382 -13.68 13.87 -18.38
CA TYR A 382 -12.85 14.72 -19.23
C TYR A 382 -12.03 13.87 -20.19
N PHE A 383 -11.93 14.30 -21.44
CA PHE A 383 -11.23 13.54 -22.47
C PHE A 383 -10.67 14.44 -23.55
N THR A 384 -9.66 13.95 -24.25
CA THR A 384 -9.09 14.61 -25.42
C THR A 384 -9.37 13.81 -26.68
N ILE A 385 -9.67 14.50 -27.77
CA ILE A 385 -9.80 13.89 -29.10
C ILE A 385 -8.76 14.47 -30.05
N ASN A 386 -8.29 13.63 -30.98
CA ASN A 386 -7.39 14.05 -32.05
C ASN A 386 -8.11 13.91 -33.41
N PHE A 387 -8.20 14.94 -34.23
CA PHE A 387 -8.90 14.85 -35.51
C PHE A 387 -8.12 15.51 -36.64
N ARG A 388 -8.43 15.13 -37.88
CA ARG A 388 -7.94 15.77 -39.10
C ARG A 388 -9.13 16.35 -39.85
N ASP A 389 -8.90 17.42 -40.60
CA ASP A 389 -9.93 18.15 -41.34
C ASP A 389 -11.08 18.62 -40.44
N SER A 390 -12.32 18.55 -40.93
CA SER A 390 -13.49 18.79 -40.11
C SER A 390 -14.05 17.51 -39.48
N ILE A 391 -14.34 17.55 -38.18
CA ILE A 391 -15.08 16.50 -37.48
C ILE A 391 -16.36 17.07 -36.91
N LYS A 392 -17.48 16.37 -37.15
CA LYS A 392 -18.76 16.69 -36.55
C LYS A 392 -19.05 15.73 -35.40
N ILE A 393 -19.24 16.27 -34.20
CA ILE A 393 -19.59 15.51 -33.00
C ILE A 393 -20.86 16.08 -32.41
N GLY A 394 -21.98 15.39 -32.63
CA GLY A 394 -23.31 15.90 -32.32
C GLY A 394 -23.62 17.16 -33.14
N ASP A 395 -23.98 18.24 -32.46
CA ASP A 395 -24.30 19.53 -33.08
C ASP A 395 -23.06 20.41 -33.35
N TYR A 396 -21.88 19.99 -32.88
CA TYR A 396 -20.64 20.75 -33.04
C TYR A 396 -19.89 20.30 -34.29
N GLU A 397 -19.51 21.26 -35.12
CA GLU A 397 -18.60 21.06 -36.24
C GLU A 397 -17.28 21.74 -35.91
N PHE A 398 -16.22 20.93 -35.86
CA PHE A 398 -14.85 21.41 -35.80
C PHE A 398 -14.31 21.46 -37.21
N SER A 399 -13.66 22.54 -37.62
CA SER A 399 -13.01 22.66 -38.92
C SER A 399 -11.59 23.20 -38.76
N THR A 400 -10.66 22.65 -39.53
CA THR A 400 -9.26 23.11 -39.58
C THR A 400 -9.18 24.45 -40.33
N ILE A 401 -8.34 25.38 -39.86
CA ILE A 401 -8.18 26.73 -40.46
C ILE A 401 -6.99 26.79 -41.47
N ALA A 402 -6.40 25.67 -41.89
CA ALA A 402 -5.18 25.70 -42.72
C ALA A 402 -5.16 24.69 -43.88
N GLU A 403 -4.67 25.14 -45.03
CA GLU A 403 -4.50 24.45 -46.33
C GLU A 403 -3.52 23.24 -46.34
N TYR A 404 -3.18 22.62 -45.19
CA TYR A 404 -2.25 21.47 -45.15
C TYR A 404 -2.67 20.41 -44.12
N ASP A 405 -2.12 19.19 -44.26
CA ASP A 405 -2.32 17.94 -43.47
C ASP A 405 -2.04 18.06 -41.95
N TYR A 406 -2.74 18.95 -41.26
CA TYR A 406 -2.62 19.14 -39.82
C TYR A 406 -3.66 18.32 -39.05
N SER A 407 -3.30 17.83 -37.85
CA SER A 407 -4.27 17.32 -36.87
C SER A 407 -4.56 18.35 -35.78
N ASP A 408 -5.81 18.43 -35.34
CA ASP A 408 -6.28 19.30 -34.26
C ASP A 408 -6.67 18.50 -33.02
N ILE A 409 -6.57 19.13 -31.85
CA ILE A 409 -6.92 18.53 -30.56
C ILE A 409 -7.98 19.37 -29.86
N ALA A 410 -8.99 18.71 -29.30
CA ALA A 410 -10.01 19.33 -28.46
C ALA A 410 -10.15 18.57 -27.13
N VAL A 411 -10.47 19.32 -26.08
CA VAL A 411 -10.80 18.78 -24.75
C VAL A 411 -12.31 18.91 -24.54
N GLY A 412 -12.94 17.77 -24.34
CA GLY A 412 -14.35 17.67 -24.03
C GLY A 412 -14.59 17.27 -22.59
N GLN A 413 -15.75 17.68 -22.08
CA GLN A 413 -16.29 17.27 -20.79
C GLN A 413 -17.71 16.74 -21.00
N ILE A 414 -18.02 15.62 -20.37
CA ILE A 414 -19.38 15.09 -20.26
C ILE A 414 -19.74 15.12 -18.78
N GLU A 415 -20.82 15.82 -18.45
CA GLU A 415 -21.42 15.75 -17.13
C GLU A 415 -22.39 14.57 -17.08
N LEU A 416 -22.23 13.72 -16.09
CA LEU A 416 -22.99 12.50 -15.94
C LEU A 416 -24.16 12.79 -15.00
N SER A 417 -25.38 12.83 -15.55
CA SER A 417 -26.59 12.75 -14.72
C SER A 417 -26.89 11.30 -14.38
N TYR A 418 -26.87 10.99 -13.09
CA TYR A 418 -27.32 9.71 -12.56
C TYR A 418 -28.82 9.82 -12.25
N ASP A 419 -29.64 8.97 -12.86
CA ASP A 419 -30.96 8.67 -12.29
C ASP A 419 -30.71 7.76 -11.09
N TYR A 420 -30.83 8.31 -9.89
CA TYR A 420 -30.73 7.54 -8.66
C TYR A 420 -31.90 6.56 -8.62
N SER A 421 -31.60 5.26 -8.68
CA SER A 421 -32.61 4.24 -8.36
C SER A 421 -33.02 4.35 -6.91
N LYS A 422 -34.20 3.80 -6.57
CA LYS A 422 -34.67 3.63 -5.18
C LYS A 422 -33.51 3.20 -4.26
N PRO A 423 -33.34 3.81 -3.06
CA PRO A 423 -32.36 3.31 -2.10
C PRO A 423 -32.63 1.83 -1.79
N GLU A 424 -31.59 1.07 -1.49
CA GLU A 424 -31.70 -0.33 -1.05
C GLU A 424 -31.00 -0.45 0.30
N ILE A 425 -31.77 -0.82 1.34
CA ILE A 425 -31.25 -1.08 2.67
C ILE A 425 -30.65 -2.49 2.69
N VAL A 426 -29.36 -2.58 3.00
CA VAL A 426 -28.67 -3.82 3.33
C VAL A 426 -28.52 -3.87 4.84
N ALA A 427 -28.73 -5.04 5.42
CA ALA A 427 -28.56 -5.26 6.84
C ALA A 427 -27.59 -6.42 7.06
N THR A 428 -26.75 -6.32 8.09
CA THR A 428 -25.90 -7.44 8.51
C THR A 428 -26.72 -8.67 8.93
N SER A 429 -27.96 -8.46 9.38
CA SER A 429 -28.96 -9.48 9.71
C SER A 429 -30.36 -8.87 9.65
N LYS A 430 -31.41 -9.68 9.45
CA LYS A 430 -32.81 -9.24 9.65
C LYS A 430 -33.30 -9.42 11.09
N ALA A 431 -32.45 -9.97 11.95
CA ALA A 431 -32.71 -10.27 13.36
C ALA A 431 -31.70 -9.56 14.27
N ILE A 432 -32.20 -8.86 15.29
CA ILE A 432 -31.43 -8.30 16.40
C ILE A 432 -31.26 -9.40 17.44
N CYS A 433 -30.03 -9.86 17.66
CA CYS A 433 -29.72 -10.91 18.62
C CYS A 433 -29.17 -10.30 19.93
N GLY A 434 -29.95 -10.36 21.02
CA GLY A 434 -29.55 -9.83 22.33
C GLY A 434 -29.53 -8.31 22.42
N THR A 435 -28.42 -7.72 22.91
CA THR A 435 -28.22 -6.25 23.03
C THR A 435 -27.43 -5.66 21.86
N LYS A 436 -26.88 -6.49 20.97
CA LYS A 436 -26.12 -6.03 19.81
C LYS A 436 -27.10 -5.59 18.72
N GLY A 437 -27.02 -4.32 18.31
CA GLY A 437 -27.79 -3.81 17.19
C GLY A 437 -27.37 -4.41 15.85
N VAL A 438 -28.23 -4.27 14.85
CA VAL A 438 -27.96 -4.60 13.45
C VAL A 438 -27.51 -3.35 12.74
N THR A 439 -26.39 -3.41 12.00
CA THR A 439 -26.00 -2.31 11.13
C THR A 439 -26.84 -2.37 9.84
N LEU A 440 -27.60 -1.31 9.62
CA LEU A 440 -28.27 -1.01 8.36
C LEU A 440 -27.36 -0.10 7.54
N SER A 441 -27.17 -0.40 6.27
CA SER A 441 -26.36 0.41 5.37
C SER A 441 -27.05 0.56 4.03
N LEU A 442 -26.81 1.67 3.35
CA LEU A 442 -27.25 1.85 1.97
C LEU A 442 -26.29 1.13 1.02
N GLN A 443 -26.80 0.26 0.15
CA GLN A 443 -25.98 -0.43 -0.86
C GLN A 443 -25.30 0.54 -1.84
N ASN A 444 -25.87 1.74 -1.96
CA ASN A 444 -25.51 2.79 -2.91
C ASN A 444 -24.87 3.97 -2.15
N ASN A 445 -23.53 4.02 -2.09
CA ASN A 445 -22.77 5.02 -1.32
C ASN A 445 -22.85 6.46 -1.88
N ASN A 446 -23.57 6.70 -2.97
CA ASN A 446 -23.66 8.02 -3.61
C ASN A 446 -24.77 8.90 -3.04
N VAL A 447 -25.32 8.57 -1.88
CA VAL A 447 -26.38 9.35 -1.25
C VAL A 447 -25.79 10.33 -0.26
N GLN A 448 -25.68 11.60 -0.65
CA GLN A 448 -25.18 12.66 0.24
C GLN A 448 -26.26 13.29 1.14
N ASN A 449 -27.51 12.82 1.09
CA ASN A 449 -28.63 13.39 1.86
C ASN A 449 -29.68 12.32 2.22
N CYS A 450 -29.36 11.45 3.18
CA CYS A 450 -30.31 10.46 3.71
C CYS A 450 -30.75 10.77 5.14
N ASN A 451 -31.98 10.41 5.48
CA ASN A 451 -32.48 10.41 6.85
C ASN A 451 -33.15 9.07 7.14
N TRP A 452 -32.71 8.41 8.21
CA TRP A 452 -33.31 7.19 8.72
C TRP A 452 -34.41 7.52 9.73
N TYR A 453 -35.51 6.79 9.65
CA TYR A 453 -36.68 6.95 10.49
C TYR A 453 -37.02 5.64 11.20
N TYR A 454 -37.40 5.76 12.47
CA TYR A 454 -38.00 4.68 13.26
C TYR A 454 -39.21 5.27 14.02
N ASN A 455 -40.39 4.68 13.87
CA ASN A 455 -41.66 5.22 14.41
C ASN A 455 -41.84 6.71 14.09
N ASN A 456 -41.62 7.10 12.83
CA ASN A 456 -41.70 8.48 12.31
C ASN A 456 -40.71 9.50 12.91
N ASN A 457 -39.73 9.08 13.72
CA ASN A 457 -38.69 9.96 14.25
C ASN A 457 -37.36 9.72 13.53
N ILE A 458 -36.61 10.80 13.26
CA ILE A 458 -35.26 10.70 12.69
C ILE A 458 -34.33 10.05 13.71
N VAL A 459 -33.64 8.99 13.31
CA VAL A 459 -32.70 8.23 14.15
C VAL A 459 -31.27 8.22 13.63
N GLY A 460 -31.03 8.76 12.43
CA GLY A 460 -29.69 8.92 11.86
C GLY A 460 -29.74 9.62 10.51
N SER A 461 -28.63 10.23 10.10
CA SER A 461 -28.48 10.96 8.84
C SER A 461 -27.27 10.53 8.00
N GLU A 462 -26.55 9.50 8.46
CA GLU A 462 -25.40 8.93 7.76
C GLU A 462 -25.81 7.76 6.87
N SER A 463 -24.91 7.32 5.98
CA SER A 463 -25.15 6.17 5.08
C SER A 463 -25.29 4.82 5.82
N GLU A 464 -24.91 4.79 7.09
CA GLU A 464 -25.06 3.65 8.00
C GLU A 464 -25.84 4.04 9.25
N LEU A 465 -26.61 3.09 9.79
CA LEU A 465 -27.35 3.22 11.04
C LEU A 465 -27.20 1.93 11.87
N LEU A 466 -26.82 2.07 13.14
CA LEU A 466 -26.88 0.97 14.10
C LEU A 466 -28.30 0.87 14.69
N ALA A 467 -29.11 -0.06 14.18
CA ALA A 467 -30.48 -0.31 14.60
C ALA A 467 -30.53 -1.31 15.78
N SER A 468 -30.94 -0.85 16.97
CA SER A 468 -30.96 -1.64 18.20
C SER A 468 -32.36 -2.01 18.71
N LYS A 469 -33.43 -1.60 18.02
CA LYS A 469 -34.82 -1.87 18.39
C LYS A 469 -35.51 -2.70 17.32
N GLU A 470 -36.41 -3.59 17.72
CA GLU A 470 -37.28 -4.26 16.77
C GLU A 470 -38.29 -3.29 16.16
N GLY A 471 -38.73 -3.62 14.95
CA GLY A 471 -39.71 -2.83 14.21
C GLY A 471 -39.20 -2.37 12.86
N GLU A 472 -39.94 -1.43 12.27
CA GLU A 472 -39.73 -0.97 10.91
C GLU A 472 -38.82 0.27 10.89
N TYR A 473 -37.80 0.22 10.06
CA TYR A 473 -36.90 1.33 9.74
C TYR A 473 -37.11 1.74 8.30
N ILE A 474 -37.21 3.05 8.06
CA ILE A 474 -37.39 3.63 6.72
C ILE A 474 -36.23 4.59 6.48
N VAL A 475 -35.56 4.47 5.34
CA VAL A 475 -34.59 5.48 4.90
C VAL A 475 -35.22 6.32 3.81
N PHE A 476 -35.16 7.64 3.94
CA PHE A 476 -35.49 8.56 2.86
C PHE A 476 -34.23 9.16 2.29
N VAL A 477 -34.18 9.24 0.97
CA VAL A 477 -33.12 9.87 0.20
C VAL A 477 -33.72 11.02 -0.59
N ASN A 478 -33.27 12.24 -0.28
CA ASN A 478 -33.70 13.43 -1.00
C ASN A 478 -32.86 13.55 -2.28
N THR A 479 -33.55 13.50 -3.42
CA THR A 479 -32.97 13.83 -4.73
C THR A 479 -33.61 15.10 -5.25
N ASP A 480 -32.96 15.80 -6.19
CA ASP A 480 -33.46 17.05 -6.78
C ASP A 480 -34.86 16.93 -7.41
N ASN A 481 -35.37 15.70 -7.64
CA ASN A 481 -36.65 15.44 -8.29
C ASN A 481 -37.60 14.46 -7.58
N SER A 482 -37.25 13.89 -6.41
CA SER A 482 -38.19 13.06 -5.62
C SER A 482 -37.60 12.64 -4.26
N ASN A 483 -38.48 12.32 -3.31
CA ASN A 483 -38.12 11.61 -2.08
C ASN A 483 -38.27 10.10 -2.35
N LEU A 484 -37.16 9.41 -2.53
CA LEU A 484 -37.14 7.96 -2.67
C LEU A 484 -36.94 7.35 -1.28
N SER A 485 -37.61 6.24 -0.99
CA SER A 485 -37.49 5.57 0.29
C SER A 485 -37.38 4.07 0.16
N ASP A 486 -36.76 3.44 1.16
CA ASP A 486 -36.76 1.99 1.33
C ASP A 486 -37.01 1.62 2.78
N THR A 487 -37.49 0.41 2.99
CA THR A 487 -38.02 -0.03 4.29
C THR A 487 -37.48 -1.41 4.64
N ILE A 488 -37.03 -1.57 5.88
CA ILE A 488 -36.66 -2.86 6.44
C ILE A 488 -37.36 -3.09 7.77
N SER A 489 -37.81 -4.32 8.02
CA SER A 489 -38.35 -4.74 9.31
C SER A 489 -37.35 -5.65 10.03
N LEU A 490 -37.05 -5.33 11.29
CA LEU A 490 -36.18 -6.12 12.16
C LEU A 490 -36.99 -6.84 13.23
N SER A 491 -36.70 -8.13 13.44
CA SER A 491 -37.23 -8.92 14.58
C SER A 491 -36.19 -9.02 15.70
N LYS A 492 -36.62 -9.07 16.96
CA LYS A 492 -35.72 -9.33 18.09
C LYS A 492 -35.77 -10.79 18.51
N HIS A 493 -34.60 -11.39 18.70
CA HIS A 493 -34.43 -12.74 19.22
C HIS A 493 -33.50 -12.74 20.43
N ASP A 494 -33.69 -13.68 21.34
CA ASP A 494 -32.82 -13.86 22.50
C ASP A 494 -31.40 -14.20 22.00
N GLY A 495 -30.41 -13.44 22.47
CA GLY A 495 -29.05 -13.52 21.97
C GLY A 495 -28.37 -14.86 22.28
N ILE A 496 -27.49 -15.31 21.39
CA ILE A 496 -26.61 -16.47 21.63
C ILE A 496 -25.41 -15.98 22.45
N SER A 497 -25.22 -16.48 23.66
CA SER A 497 -23.98 -16.30 24.40
C SER A 497 -22.93 -17.29 23.90
N VAL A 498 -21.84 -16.78 23.33
CA VAL A 498 -20.72 -17.59 22.81
C VAL A 498 -19.44 -17.11 23.46
N SER A 499 -18.70 -18.04 24.04
CA SER A 499 -17.35 -17.79 24.53
C SER A 499 -16.53 -19.07 24.42
N ILE A 500 -15.31 -18.93 23.91
CA ILE A 500 -14.24 -19.91 24.12
C ILE A 500 -13.81 -19.74 25.59
N ILE A 501 -13.88 -20.81 26.38
CA ILE A 501 -13.76 -20.72 27.85
C ILE A 501 -12.30 -20.62 28.29
N ASN A 502 -11.39 -21.33 27.61
CA ASN A 502 -9.97 -21.40 27.96
C ASN A 502 -9.12 -20.28 27.32
N LYS A 503 -9.59 -19.02 27.37
CA LYS A 503 -8.86 -17.89 26.74
C LYS A 503 -7.56 -17.50 27.42
N GLU A 504 -7.36 -17.90 28.67
CA GLU A 504 -6.16 -17.58 29.44
C GLU A 504 -4.94 -18.41 28.99
N ASP A 505 -5.16 -19.57 28.37
CA ASP A 505 -4.11 -20.43 27.83
C ASP A 505 -3.89 -20.15 26.33
N ASN A 506 -3.36 -18.98 25.97
CA ASN A 506 -3.15 -18.58 24.56
C ASN A 506 -1.74 -18.89 24.00
N ILE A 507 -0.93 -19.63 24.77
CA ILE A 507 0.45 -20.03 24.43
C ILE A 507 0.51 -21.56 24.33
N LEU A 508 1.09 -22.04 23.24
CA LEU A 508 1.33 -23.45 22.97
C LEU A 508 2.83 -23.74 22.93
N CYS A 509 3.33 -24.63 23.79
CA CYS A 509 4.74 -25.04 23.76
C CYS A 509 5.00 -26.13 22.70
N GLU A 510 6.26 -26.27 22.27
CA GLU A 510 6.64 -27.24 21.25
C GLU A 510 6.32 -28.68 21.68
N ASN A 511 5.59 -29.42 20.83
CA ASN A 511 5.10 -30.80 21.07
C ASN A 511 3.99 -30.94 22.12
N GLU A 512 3.41 -29.84 22.59
CA GLU A 512 2.20 -29.87 23.41
C GLU A 512 0.93 -29.70 22.56
N THR A 513 -0.20 -30.04 23.15
CA THR A 513 -1.53 -29.77 22.60
C THR A 513 -2.34 -28.93 23.59
N LEU A 514 -3.22 -28.09 23.06
CA LEU A 514 -4.17 -27.30 23.84
C LEU A 514 -5.59 -27.71 23.46
N ILE A 515 -6.48 -27.75 24.45
CA ILE A 515 -7.91 -28.00 24.22
C ILE A 515 -8.65 -26.68 24.27
N LEU A 516 -9.24 -26.29 23.15
CA LEU A 516 -10.21 -25.19 23.10
C LEU A 516 -11.62 -25.77 23.23
N ASN A 517 -12.42 -25.20 24.13
CA ASN A 517 -13.77 -25.66 24.41
C ASN A 517 -14.75 -24.49 24.58
N THR A 518 -16.03 -24.82 24.55
CA THR A 518 -17.15 -23.90 24.78
C THR A 518 -18.26 -24.59 25.57
N ASN A 519 -19.22 -23.81 26.07
CA ASN A 519 -20.37 -24.35 26.80
C ASN A 519 -21.35 -24.98 25.80
N ARG A 520 -21.53 -26.30 25.89
CA ARG A 520 -22.47 -27.02 25.03
C ARG A 520 -23.91 -26.77 25.47
N ASP A 521 -24.75 -26.42 24.51
CA ASP A 521 -26.21 -26.31 24.63
C ASP A 521 -26.84 -27.02 23.43
N ASN A 522 -27.82 -27.88 23.69
CA ASN A 522 -28.44 -28.72 22.66
C ASN A 522 -29.29 -27.94 21.64
N LYS A 523 -29.59 -26.66 21.93
CA LYS A 523 -30.32 -25.80 20.99
C LYS A 523 -29.42 -25.14 19.93
N TYR A 524 -28.10 -25.28 20.07
CA TYR A 524 -27.11 -24.62 19.22
C TYR A 524 -26.32 -25.60 18.35
N SER A 525 -25.83 -25.13 17.20
CA SER A 525 -24.87 -25.85 16.37
C SER A 525 -23.52 -25.13 16.38
N TYR A 526 -22.43 -25.88 16.29
CA TYR A 526 -21.07 -25.40 16.55
C TYR A 526 -20.16 -25.70 15.37
N LYS A 527 -19.33 -24.74 14.96
CA LYS A 527 -18.32 -24.95 13.92
C LYS A 527 -16.99 -24.31 14.33
N TRP A 528 -15.92 -25.09 14.24
CA TRP A 528 -14.57 -24.69 14.60
C TRP A 528 -13.68 -24.59 13.38
N TYR A 529 -12.78 -23.62 13.40
CA TYR A 529 -11.94 -23.30 12.26
C TYR A 529 -10.57 -22.78 12.70
N ARG A 530 -9.60 -22.83 11.78
CA ARG A 530 -8.29 -22.17 11.89
C ARG A 530 -8.08 -21.29 10.66
N GLY A 531 -8.01 -19.97 10.84
CA GLY A 531 -8.00 -19.04 9.70
C GLY A 531 -9.29 -19.18 8.88
N SER A 532 -9.19 -19.60 7.61
CA SER A 532 -10.34 -19.91 6.75
C SER A 532 -10.72 -21.39 6.70
N ASP A 533 -9.89 -22.28 7.28
CA ASP A 533 -10.04 -23.72 7.13
C ASP A 533 -10.98 -24.29 8.21
N ALA A 534 -11.99 -25.04 7.79
CA ALA A 534 -12.90 -25.74 8.70
C ALA A 534 -12.18 -26.94 9.35
N LEU A 535 -12.26 -27.03 10.68
CA LEU A 535 -11.63 -28.09 11.46
C LEU A 535 -12.63 -29.19 11.83
N LYS A 536 -13.68 -28.82 12.57
CA LYS A 536 -14.71 -29.73 13.06
C LYS A 536 -16.05 -29.02 13.21
N GLU A 537 -17.13 -29.79 13.08
CA GLU A 537 -18.50 -29.32 13.27
C GLU A 537 -19.21 -30.14 14.37
N ASN A 538 -20.20 -29.54 15.02
CA ASN A 538 -21.06 -30.11 16.05
C ASN A 538 -20.33 -30.75 17.23
N VAL A 539 -19.17 -30.20 17.58
CA VAL A 539 -18.39 -30.55 18.77
C VAL A 539 -18.18 -29.30 19.63
N ASP A 540 -18.21 -29.49 20.93
CA ASP A 540 -18.01 -28.46 21.95
C ASP A 540 -16.54 -28.23 22.31
N SER A 541 -15.63 -29.06 21.77
CA SER A 541 -14.19 -28.93 21.99
C SER A 541 -13.35 -29.44 20.80
N ILE A 542 -12.15 -28.85 20.66
CA ILE A 542 -11.11 -29.24 19.71
C ILE A 542 -9.75 -29.29 20.40
N GLU A 543 -8.93 -30.27 20.01
CA GLU A 543 -7.52 -30.35 20.40
C GLU A 543 -6.66 -29.78 19.27
N ILE A 544 -5.72 -28.89 19.62
CA ILE A 544 -4.91 -28.14 18.68
C ILE A 544 -3.42 -28.25 19.00
N SER A 545 -2.57 -28.24 17.97
CA SER A 545 -1.11 -28.38 18.07
C SER A 545 -0.33 -27.37 17.23
N ASN A 546 -1.05 -26.44 16.58
CA ASN A 546 -0.50 -25.47 15.65
C ASN A 546 -0.87 -24.05 16.07
N GLN A 547 0.01 -23.09 15.79
CA GLN A 547 -0.32 -21.67 15.96
C GLN A 547 -1.36 -21.20 14.94
N GLY A 548 -2.06 -20.12 15.28
CA GLY A 548 -3.00 -19.45 14.38
C GLY A 548 -4.19 -18.84 15.10
N ILE A 549 -5.04 -18.15 14.32
CA ILE A 549 -6.34 -17.68 14.81
C ILE A 549 -7.32 -18.83 14.72
N TYR A 550 -7.86 -19.24 15.87
CA TYR A 550 -8.96 -20.18 15.98
C TYR A 550 -10.25 -19.41 16.17
N TYR A 551 -11.29 -19.82 15.44
CA TYR A 551 -12.61 -19.23 15.59
C TYR A 551 -13.67 -20.31 15.82
N LEU A 552 -14.60 -19.97 16.70
CA LEU A 552 -15.80 -20.72 17.01
C LEU A 552 -16.99 -19.94 16.46
N GLU A 553 -17.78 -20.59 15.62
CA GLU A 553 -19.09 -20.13 15.18
C GLU A 553 -20.18 -20.95 15.87
N VAL A 554 -21.14 -20.29 16.50
CA VAL A 554 -22.30 -20.92 17.12
C VAL A 554 -23.56 -20.35 16.50
N SER A 555 -24.48 -21.23 16.10
CA SER A 555 -25.72 -20.84 15.46
C SER A 555 -26.96 -21.48 16.11
N SER A 556 -28.05 -20.71 16.12
CA SER A 556 -29.40 -21.11 16.56
C SER A 556 -30.40 -20.42 15.64
N ASP A 557 -31.27 -21.16 14.97
CA ASP A 557 -32.23 -20.62 14.00
C ASP A 557 -31.56 -19.65 12.99
N ASN A 558 -31.79 -18.34 13.12
CA ASN A 558 -31.25 -17.26 12.28
C ASN A 558 -30.16 -16.41 12.97
N CYS A 559 -29.76 -16.73 14.20
CA CYS A 559 -28.68 -16.03 14.89
C CYS A 559 -27.38 -16.82 14.73
N VAL A 560 -26.31 -16.10 14.41
CA VAL A 560 -24.93 -16.61 14.43
C VAL A 560 -24.12 -15.67 15.30
N ASN A 561 -23.35 -16.23 16.22
CA ASN A 561 -22.40 -15.46 17.00
C ASN A 561 -21.06 -16.19 17.01
N THR A 562 -19.98 -15.43 17.05
CA THR A 562 -18.63 -15.97 16.93
C THR A 562 -17.78 -15.53 18.11
N ASP A 563 -16.79 -16.36 18.42
CA ASP A 563 -15.71 -15.98 19.30
C ASP A 563 -14.38 -16.47 18.73
N SER A 564 -13.30 -15.76 19.02
CA SER A 564 -11.98 -16.09 18.49
C SER A 564 -10.88 -15.98 19.55
N ILE A 565 -9.82 -16.73 19.31
CA ILE A 565 -8.60 -16.73 20.11
C ILE A 565 -7.40 -16.87 19.17
N TYR A 566 -6.36 -16.08 19.41
CA TYR A 566 -5.07 -16.26 18.75
C TYR A 566 -4.18 -17.14 19.60
N ILE A 567 -3.69 -18.22 19.02
CA ILE A 567 -2.76 -19.15 19.65
C ILE A 567 -1.37 -18.88 19.12
N SER A 568 -0.48 -18.47 20.02
CA SER A 568 0.95 -18.30 19.75
C SER A 568 1.68 -19.60 20.06
N LYS A 569 2.63 -20.01 19.22
CA LYS A 569 3.50 -21.16 19.51
C LYS A 569 4.87 -20.65 19.92
N ILE A 570 5.33 -21.05 21.10
CA ILE A 570 6.63 -20.66 21.67
C ILE A 570 7.48 -21.92 21.86
N ASN A 571 8.75 -21.85 21.48
CA ASN A 571 9.69 -22.94 21.73
C ASN A 571 10.41 -22.73 23.06
N LYS A 572 10.93 -23.80 23.66
CA LYS A 572 11.91 -23.66 24.76
C LYS A 572 13.12 -22.85 24.27
N PRO A 573 13.78 -22.06 25.13
CA PRO A 573 14.92 -21.23 24.70
C PRO A 573 16.02 -22.09 24.07
N ALA A 574 16.60 -21.63 22.97
CA ALA A 574 17.64 -22.41 22.28
C ALA A 574 18.89 -22.61 23.17
N GLU A 575 19.50 -23.80 23.08
CA GLU A 575 20.83 -24.07 23.65
C GLU A 575 21.85 -23.17 22.96
N ILE A 576 22.64 -22.45 23.74
CA ILE A 576 23.82 -21.77 23.20
C ILE A 576 24.88 -22.88 22.98
N ILE A 577 25.47 -22.92 21.80
CA ILE A 577 26.51 -23.90 21.47
C ILE A 577 27.80 -23.12 21.28
N TYR A 578 28.65 -23.10 22.31
CA TYR A 578 30.01 -22.58 22.17
C TYR A 578 31.03 -23.65 22.57
N LYS A 579 31.95 -24.00 21.66
CA LYS A 579 32.94 -25.08 21.86
C LYS A 579 34.35 -24.57 22.27
N ASN A 580 34.62 -23.26 22.26
CA ASN A 580 35.96 -22.66 22.47
C ASN A 580 35.97 -21.53 23.53
N GLU A 581 37.13 -21.02 23.94
CA GLU A 581 37.26 -19.86 24.84
C GLU A 581 36.92 -18.54 24.11
N MET A 582 36.22 -17.59 24.76
CA MET A 582 35.90 -16.26 24.21
C MET A 582 36.85 -15.17 24.73
N THR A 583 37.22 -14.23 23.86
CA THR A 583 38.01 -13.03 24.17
C THR A 583 37.27 -11.74 23.79
N GLU A 584 37.75 -10.57 24.20
CA GLU A 584 37.10 -9.29 23.87
C GLU A 584 37.06 -9.02 22.34
N ALA A 585 38.05 -9.51 21.58
CA ALA A 585 38.18 -9.31 20.14
C ALA A 585 37.15 -10.09 19.28
N ASN A 586 36.60 -11.17 19.83
CA ASN A 586 35.61 -12.03 19.17
C ASN A 586 34.29 -12.10 19.97
N PHE A 587 34.14 -11.26 21.00
CA PHE A 587 32.89 -11.03 21.69
C PHE A 587 31.94 -10.21 20.81
N ASN A 588 30.94 -10.86 20.22
CA ASN A 588 29.93 -10.17 19.43
C ASN A 588 28.54 -10.38 20.06
N VAL A 589 27.99 -9.29 20.60
CA VAL A 589 26.73 -9.22 21.35
C VAL A 589 25.52 -9.72 20.54
N SER A 590 25.61 -9.61 19.22
CA SER A 590 24.54 -10.01 18.29
C SER A 590 24.23 -11.52 18.29
N TYR A 591 25.12 -12.38 18.81
CA TYR A 591 24.90 -13.83 18.86
C TYR A 591 23.94 -14.28 19.97
N PHE A 592 23.79 -13.49 21.04
CA PHE A 592 22.81 -13.76 22.10
C PHE A 592 21.42 -13.17 21.80
N ASN A 593 21.32 -12.36 20.73
CA ASN A 593 20.11 -11.68 20.28
C ASN A 593 19.33 -12.47 19.21
N GLN A 594 19.57 -13.77 19.05
CA GLN A 594 18.59 -14.58 18.31
C GLN A 594 17.28 -14.56 19.10
N ILE A 595 16.25 -14.03 18.44
CA ILE A 595 14.98 -13.58 19.00
C ILE A 595 14.23 -14.78 19.59
N ASP A 596 14.44 -15.06 20.87
CA ASP A 596 13.51 -15.81 21.70
C ASP A 596 12.70 -14.78 22.49
N THR A 597 11.44 -14.60 22.14
CA THR A 597 10.50 -13.70 22.81
C THR A 597 10.44 -14.01 24.31
N ILE A 598 10.77 -13.00 25.14
CA ILE A 598 10.64 -12.97 26.60
C ILE A 598 11.33 -14.16 27.29
N SER A 599 12.66 -14.13 27.34
CA SER A 599 13.43 -15.01 28.23
C SER A 599 14.01 -14.23 29.40
N ASP A 600 13.80 -14.71 30.64
CA ASP A 600 14.55 -14.26 31.82
C ASP A 600 15.94 -14.91 31.73
N ILE A 601 16.97 -14.08 31.62
CA ILE A 601 18.37 -14.49 31.45
C ILE A 601 19.12 -14.18 32.74
N LYS A 602 19.70 -15.22 33.34
CA LYS A 602 20.49 -15.13 34.57
C LYS A 602 21.93 -15.54 34.31
N TRP A 603 22.85 -14.66 34.69
CA TRP A 603 24.29 -14.91 34.60
C TRP A 603 24.88 -15.23 35.98
N PHE A 604 25.71 -16.26 36.04
CA PHE A 604 26.43 -16.69 37.23
C PHE A 604 27.93 -16.70 36.93
N TYR A 605 28.74 -16.21 37.85
CA TYR A 605 30.20 -16.22 37.73
C TYR A 605 30.78 -17.36 38.57
N GLU A 606 31.69 -18.12 37.97
CA GLU A 606 32.33 -19.30 38.56
C GLU A 606 31.30 -20.27 39.17
N ASN A 607 31.41 -20.55 40.48
CA ASN A 607 30.55 -21.47 41.22
C ASN A 607 29.46 -20.76 42.04
N GLU A 608 29.21 -19.48 41.78
CA GLU A 608 28.20 -18.73 42.53
C GLU A 608 26.77 -19.22 42.23
N THR A 609 25.94 -19.19 43.27
CA THR A 609 24.54 -19.64 43.23
C THR A 609 23.55 -18.49 43.05
N THR A 610 24.01 -17.25 43.17
CA THR A 610 23.21 -16.03 42.97
C THR A 610 23.59 -15.37 41.65
N PRO A 611 22.62 -14.99 40.79
CA PRO A 611 22.93 -14.34 39.53
C PRO A 611 23.34 -12.87 39.76
N PHE A 612 24.33 -12.40 39.01
CA PHE A 612 24.87 -11.04 39.16
C PHE A 612 24.24 -10.00 38.24
N SER A 613 23.49 -10.43 37.21
CA SER A 613 22.79 -9.51 36.31
C SER A 613 21.70 -10.23 35.52
N ASN A 614 20.62 -9.48 35.24
CA ASN A 614 19.60 -9.83 34.24
C ASN A 614 19.82 -9.11 32.89
N ASP A 615 20.79 -8.19 32.83
CA ASP A 615 21.04 -7.31 31.68
C ASP A 615 22.44 -7.57 31.10
N TYR A 616 22.52 -7.79 29.78
CA TYR A 616 23.71 -8.29 29.10
C TYR A 616 24.74 -7.20 28.77
N ASN A 617 24.36 -5.92 28.87
CA ASN A 617 25.11 -4.82 28.26
C ASN A 617 26.36 -4.33 29.02
N ASN A 618 26.68 -4.80 30.24
CA ASN A 618 27.74 -4.13 31.02
C ASN A 618 28.68 -4.96 31.90
N TYR A 619 28.65 -6.31 31.91
CA TYR A 619 29.27 -7.03 33.05
C TYR A 619 30.23 -8.19 32.75
N LEU A 620 30.53 -8.51 31.49
CA LEU A 620 31.55 -9.53 31.15
C LEU A 620 32.92 -8.88 30.97
N ARG A 621 33.65 -8.63 32.07
CA ARG A 621 35.00 -8.01 32.03
C ARG A 621 36.04 -8.66 32.94
N LEU A 622 35.66 -9.72 33.65
CA LEU A 622 36.55 -10.52 34.48
C LEU A 622 36.83 -11.87 33.83
N ASP A 623 38.09 -12.29 33.85
CA ASP A 623 38.50 -13.63 33.42
C ASP A 623 37.79 -14.69 34.27
N GLY A 624 37.28 -15.73 33.64
CA GLY A 624 36.65 -16.84 34.37
C GLY A 624 35.56 -17.57 33.61
N LYS A 625 34.89 -18.48 34.32
CA LYS A 625 33.74 -19.24 33.81
C LYS A 625 32.44 -18.53 34.14
N TYR A 626 31.52 -18.53 33.18
CA TYR A 626 30.19 -17.96 33.31
C TYR A 626 29.16 -19.04 32.98
N ARG A 627 28.14 -19.18 33.81
CA ARG A 627 26.97 -20.03 33.52
C ARG A 627 25.78 -19.15 33.21
N ILE A 628 25.07 -19.47 32.14
CA ILE A 628 23.94 -18.70 31.62
C ILE A 628 22.70 -19.59 31.73
N VAL A 629 21.66 -19.09 32.38
CA VAL A 629 20.36 -19.76 32.43
C VAL A 629 19.36 -18.88 31.69
N LYS A 630 18.77 -19.41 30.62
CA LYS A 630 17.65 -18.80 29.91
C LYS A 630 16.37 -19.52 30.32
N SER A 631 15.32 -18.77 30.59
CA SER A 631 14.02 -19.35 30.93
C SER A 631 12.90 -18.60 30.25
N ASN A 632 11.93 -19.31 29.70
CA ASN A 632 10.65 -18.75 29.26
C ASN A 632 9.51 -19.62 29.83
N ILE A 633 8.27 -19.29 29.48
CA ILE A 633 7.08 -20.03 29.94
C ILE A 633 7.07 -21.52 29.54
N CYS A 634 7.81 -21.89 28.48
CA CYS A 634 7.92 -23.26 27.99
C CYS A 634 9.10 -24.05 28.58
N GLY A 635 9.92 -23.44 29.44
CA GLY A 635 10.99 -24.13 30.17
C GLY A 635 12.31 -23.37 30.23
N THR A 636 13.34 -24.08 30.71
CA THR A 636 14.66 -23.50 30.99
C THR A 636 15.78 -24.23 30.26
N THR A 637 16.72 -23.47 29.71
CA THR A 637 17.94 -23.97 29.07
C THR A 637 19.16 -23.36 29.76
N THR A 638 20.17 -24.17 30.04
CA THR A 638 21.41 -23.73 30.71
C THR A 638 22.61 -23.98 29.81
N ASP A 639 23.52 -23.01 29.73
CA ASP A 639 24.80 -23.13 29.05
C ASP A 639 25.95 -22.55 29.88
N SER A 640 27.19 -22.83 29.49
CA SER A 640 28.41 -22.33 30.16
C SER A 640 29.45 -21.84 29.16
N LEU A 641 30.13 -20.76 29.52
CA LEU A 641 31.14 -20.08 28.73
C LEU A 641 32.41 -19.84 29.57
N LYS A 642 33.59 -19.83 28.95
CA LYS A 642 34.82 -19.31 29.55
C LYS A 642 35.27 -18.05 28.81
N TYR A 643 35.51 -16.98 29.57
CA TYR A 643 35.92 -15.67 29.05
C TYR A 643 37.32 -15.29 29.53
N LYS A 644 38.11 -14.67 28.65
CA LYS A 644 39.46 -14.17 28.94
C LYS A 644 39.66 -12.79 28.30
N ASN A 645 40.00 -11.80 29.11
CA ASN A 645 40.21 -10.43 28.70
C ASN A 645 41.65 -10.23 28.19
N GLU A 646 41.82 -9.94 26.90
CA GLU A 646 43.16 -9.82 26.28
C GLU A 646 43.65 -8.38 26.07
N ASN A 647 42.90 -7.35 26.50
CA ASN A 647 43.35 -5.96 26.36
C ASN A 647 43.93 -5.40 27.67
N TYR A 648 45.23 -5.62 27.85
CA TYR A 648 46.05 -4.82 28.75
C TYR A 648 46.55 -3.56 28.04
N TYR A 649 46.61 -2.47 28.81
CA TYR A 649 47.19 -1.13 28.57
C TYR A 649 46.24 0.05 28.26
N SER A 650 46.28 1.01 29.18
CA SER A 650 45.70 2.36 29.20
C SER A 650 44.23 2.53 29.64
N ASN A 651 44.00 2.37 30.95
CA ASN A 651 43.22 3.31 31.78
C ASN A 651 43.24 2.76 33.21
N ARG A 652 44.10 3.33 34.07
CA ARG A 652 44.50 2.73 35.36
C ARG A 652 43.41 2.72 36.44
N VAL A 653 42.35 3.52 36.33
CA VAL A 653 41.30 3.56 37.38
C VAL A 653 39.91 3.53 36.78
N LYS A 654 39.04 2.63 37.28
CA LYS A 654 37.62 2.57 36.91
C LYS A 654 36.74 2.51 38.16
N ILE A 655 35.67 3.30 38.19
CA ILE A 655 34.69 3.35 39.27
C ILE A 655 33.40 2.69 38.78
N PHE A 656 32.98 1.61 39.44
CA PHE A 656 31.80 0.82 39.13
C PHE A 656 30.73 1.00 40.21
N PRO A 657 29.52 1.45 39.86
CA PRO A 657 28.50 1.76 40.86
C PRO A 657 27.80 0.54 41.48
N THR A 658 27.94 -0.68 40.93
CA THR A 658 26.97 -1.76 41.24
C THR A 658 27.53 -3.18 41.38
N ILE A 659 28.85 -3.41 41.28
CA ILE A 659 29.39 -4.79 41.27
C ILE A 659 29.50 -5.38 42.69
N CYS A 660 29.15 -4.64 43.74
CA CYS A 660 29.55 -4.99 45.10
C CYS A 660 28.49 -4.70 46.16
N ASN A 661 27.29 -5.31 46.05
CA ASN A 661 26.29 -5.42 47.12
C ASN A 661 26.26 -4.20 48.08
N GLN A 662 25.68 -3.09 47.62
CA GLN A 662 25.53 -1.83 48.37
C GLN A 662 26.80 -0.94 48.51
N ASN A 663 27.94 -1.33 47.93
CA ASN A 663 29.19 -0.55 47.93
C ASN A 663 29.57 -0.03 46.53
N VAL A 664 30.41 1.01 46.47
CA VAL A 664 31.04 1.48 45.21
C VAL A 664 32.35 0.74 45.03
N CYS A 665 32.60 0.22 43.82
CA CYS A 665 33.79 -0.57 43.54
C CYS A 665 34.79 0.21 42.68
N ILE A 666 36.02 0.35 43.18
CA ILE A 666 37.14 1.00 42.51
C ILE A 666 38.08 -0.09 42.02
N TYR A 667 38.42 -0.07 40.74
CA TYR A 667 39.36 -1.01 40.15
C TYR A 667 40.69 -0.33 39.84
N ASN A 668 41.79 -0.92 40.29
CA ASN A 668 43.16 -0.59 39.92
C ASN A 668 44.02 -1.86 39.91
N ASN A 669 44.99 -1.95 38.99
CA ASN A 669 45.86 -3.12 38.84
C ASN A 669 46.96 -3.19 39.91
N GLU A 670 47.29 -2.07 40.55
CA GLU A 670 48.38 -1.95 41.51
C GLU A 670 47.87 -1.40 42.84
N ASN A 671 48.52 -1.81 43.93
CA ASN A 671 48.27 -1.24 45.25
C ASN A 671 48.94 0.13 45.30
N GLU A 672 48.15 1.17 45.55
CA GLU A 672 48.61 2.55 45.41
C GLU A 672 47.97 3.44 46.49
N HIS A 673 48.51 4.64 46.62
CA HIS A 673 47.93 5.66 47.47
C HIS A 673 46.74 6.28 46.75
N VAL A 674 45.58 6.24 47.39
CA VAL A 674 44.32 6.69 46.80
C VAL A 674 43.70 7.75 47.68
N LYS A 675 43.23 8.81 47.03
CA LYS A 675 42.40 9.83 47.67
C LYS A 675 41.00 9.79 47.07
N VAL A 676 39.99 9.58 47.90
CA VAL A 676 38.59 9.43 47.47
C VAL A 676 37.77 10.57 48.07
N LYS A 677 36.96 11.22 47.23
CA LYS A 677 36.00 12.25 47.64
C LYS A 677 34.61 11.93 47.12
N ILE A 678 33.58 12.13 47.95
CA ILE A 678 32.19 11.99 47.54
C ILE A 678 31.46 13.32 47.74
N TYR A 679 30.85 13.81 46.67
CA TYR A 679 30.05 15.05 46.65
C TYR A 679 28.57 14.70 46.51
N ASP A 680 27.73 15.32 47.33
CA ASP A 680 26.28 15.38 47.11
C ASP A 680 25.99 16.42 46.01
N LEU A 681 25.19 16.04 45.01
CA LEU A 681 24.86 16.91 43.89
C LEU A 681 23.76 17.93 44.22
N ASP A 682 23.01 17.75 45.31
CA ASP A 682 21.87 18.59 45.66
C ASP A 682 22.14 19.49 46.89
N LYS A 683 23.29 19.35 47.58
CA LYS A 683 23.74 20.20 48.71
C LYS A 683 25.27 20.31 48.73
N GLU A 684 25.82 21.52 48.70
CA GLU A 684 27.27 21.82 48.58
C GLU A 684 28.14 21.40 49.80
N TYR A 685 28.23 20.10 50.13
CA TYR A 685 29.18 19.57 51.12
C TYR A 685 29.87 18.28 50.66
N ILE A 686 31.12 18.10 51.08
CA ILE A 686 31.87 16.83 50.96
C ILE A 686 31.31 15.86 52.00
N TYR A 687 30.79 14.71 51.56
CA TYR A 687 30.22 13.71 52.45
C TYR A 687 31.29 12.82 53.09
N MET A 688 32.35 12.50 52.33
CA MET A 688 33.45 11.67 52.77
C MET A 688 34.72 12.05 52.02
N GLU A 689 35.83 12.21 52.74
CA GLU A 689 37.18 12.30 52.20
C GLU A 689 38.04 11.23 52.88
N TYR A 690 38.58 10.31 52.09
CA TYR A 690 39.52 9.28 52.54
C TYR A 690 40.83 9.43 51.76
N GLU A 691 41.96 9.36 52.44
CA GLU A 691 43.27 9.40 51.81
C GLU A 691 44.19 8.38 52.50
N GLY A 692 44.72 7.44 51.73
CA GLY A 692 45.60 6.40 52.28
C GLY A 692 45.98 5.34 51.26
N TYR A 693 46.88 4.44 51.67
CA TYR A 693 47.31 3.32 50.84
C TYR A 693 46.24 2.23 50.79
N VAL A 694 45.82 1.83 49.59
CA VAL A 694 44.74 0.86 49.38
C VAL A 694 45.29 -0.42 48.75
N THR A 695 44.92 -1.56 49.33
CA THR A 695 45.19 -2.87 48.74
C THR A 695 44.01 -3.32 47.88
N PHE A 696 44.24 -3.50 46.58
CA PHE A 696 43.25 -3.94 45.61
C PHE A 696 43.28 -5.47 45.49
N ASN A 697 42.34 -6.15 46.14
CA ASN A 697 42.25 -7.61 46.08
C ASN A 697 41.67 -8.03 44.72
N ASN A 698 42.48 -8.73 43.91
CA ASN A 698 42.17 -9.04 42.49
C ASN A 698 41.83 -7.79 41.68
N GLY A 699 42.53 -6.69 41.96
CA GLY A 699 42.36 -5.41 41.28
C GLY A 699 41.16 -4.60 41.76
N LEU A 700 40.45 -5.02 42.83
CA LEU A 700 39.22 -4.38 43.30
C LEU A 700 39.35 -3.86 44.74
N TYR A 701 38.84 -2.66 44.97
CA TYR A 701 38.61 -2.06 46.29
C TYR A 701 37.14 -1.70 46.47
N LYS A 702 36.57 -2.04 47.63
CA LYS A 702 35.18 -1.76 47.98
C LYS A 702 35.13 -0.53 48.88
N LEU A 703 34.57 0.56 48.36
CA LEU A 703 34.28 1.75 49.13
C LEU A 703 32.90 1.61 49.76
N ASP A 704 32.89 1.54 51.09
CA ASP A 704 31.65 1.50 51.86
C ASP A 704 30.92 2.85 51.75
N ILE A 705 29.66 2.78 51.31
CA ILE A 705 28.78 3.94 51.16
C ILE A 705 27.49 3.78 51.96
N ASN A 706 27.42 2.84 52.90
CA ASN A 706 26.21 2.51 53.66
C ASN A 706 25.64 3.71 54.40
N GLU A 707 26.50 4.62 54.88
CA GLU A 707 26.07 5.82 55.59
C GLU A 707 25.41 6.88 54.69
N LEU A 708 25.67 6.89 53.37
CA LEU A 708 25.04 7.85 52.44
C LEU A 708 23.51 7.77 52.48
N GLN A 709 22.83 8.91 52.42
CA GLN A 709 21.37 8.92 52.26
C GLN A 709 20.97 8.60 50.81
N GLU A 710 19.67 8.42 50.58
CA GLU A 710 19.15 8.30 49.20
C GLU A 710 19.43 9.61 48.45
N GLY A 711 20.05 9.52 47.27
CA GLY A 711 20.51 10.73 46.58
C GLY A 711 21.43 10.48 45.40
N LYS A 712 21.82 11.56 44.74
CA LYS A 712 22.76 11.56 43.60
C LYS A 712 24.10 12.09 44.06
N TYR A 713 25.16 11.33 43.79
CA TYR A 713 26.50 11.67 44.24
C TYR A 713 27.50 11.65 43.08
N ILE A 714 28.60 12.39 43.22
CA ILE A 714 29.81 12.22 42.41
C ILE A 714 30.88 11.61 43.30
N VAL A 715 31.46 10.49 42.86
CA VAL A 715 32.65 9.90 43.48
C VAL A 715 33.86 10.29 42.65
N GLU A 716 34.82 10.96 43.27
CA GLU A 716 36.14 11.25 42.71
C GLU A 716 37.20 10.38 43.37
N VAL A 717 38.05 9.78 42.54
CA VAL A 717 39.17 8.96 42.96
C VAL A 717 40.43 9.54 42.33
N GLU A 718 41.34 10.00 43.17
CA GLU A 718 42.62 10.57 42.80
C GLU A 718 43.74 9.57 43.09
N ILE A 719 44.54 9.29 42.07
CA ILE A 719 45.73 8.43 42.13
C ILE A 719 46.80 9.12 41.29
N ASP A 720 48.02 9.26 41.82
CA ASP A 720 49.14 9.95 41.16
C ASP A 720 48.78 11.35 40.61
N ASN A 721 47.99 12.13 41.38
CA ASN A 721 47.47 13.44 41.00
C ASN A 721 46.52 13.45 39.78
N ILE A 722 46.00 12.29 39.36
CA ILE A 722 44.99 12.17 38.30
C ILE A 722 43.64 11.87 38.94
N ILE A 723 42.65 12.72 38.67
CA ILE A 723 41.30 12.60 39.22
C ILE A 723 40.38 11.86 38.23
N HIS A 724 39.76 10.79 38.71
CA HIS A 724 38.72 10.04 38.01
C HIS A 724 37.37 10.25 38.70
N SER A 725 36.37 10.77 37.98
CA SER A 725 35.05 11.08 38.54
C SER A 725 33.95 10.18 37.96
N LYS A 726 33.01 9.73 38.78
CA LYS A 726 31.81 9.00 38.33
C LYS A 726 30.57 9.41 39.12
N LYS A 727 29.49 9.70 38.40
CA LYS A 727 28.17 9.91 39.00
C LYS A 727 27.55 8.58 39.42
N ILE A 728 27.00 8.54 40.63
CA ILE A 728 26.28 7.41 41.19
C ILE A 728 24.90 7.86 41.70
N ILE A 729 23.97 6.92 41.81
CA ILE A 729 22.64 7.14 42.38
C ILE A 729 22.44 6.05 43.44
N LYS A 730 22.21 6.45 44.69
CA LYS A 730 21.89 5.51 45.78
C LYS A 730 20.37 5.46 45.94
N HIS A 731 19.83 4.24 45.87
CA HIS A 731 18.44 3.90 46.19
C HIS A 731 18.46 3.03 47.46
N ILE A 732 17.51 3.22 48.38
CA ILE A 732 17.39 2.41 49.61
C ILE A 732 16.88 1.01 49.28
#